data_AF-A0A8J2X0I4-F1
#
_entry.id   AF-A0A8J2X0I4-F1
#
_cell.length_a   1.000
_cell.length_b   1.000
_cell.length_c   1.000
_cell.angle_alpha   90.00
_cell.angle_beta   90.00
_cell.angle_gamma   90.00
#
_symmetry.space_group_name_H-M   'P 1'
#
loop_
_entity.id
_entity.type
_entity.pdbx_description
1 polymer ?
#
loop_
_entity_poly.entity_id
_entity_poly.type
_entity_poly.pdbx_seq_one_letter_code
_entity_poly.pdbx_strand_id
1 'polypeptide(L)'
;MIHAHDVEAELWRFVDDGDQPSPNDLWRCIQYTARKKATALPSSFTRDSEMHLVDQHMIDTTDRHLVKAFCEQFRPGATERDMQKPLFYLTPFITCSKCNSILFIDAANARCFGAPVPESVRLKRGGNETLAVCPGCAMTENLEVGAHDFMEDIEDASLGAREAMAKEMKKRKRAASLLIMVYRFYLRRQLARAARTRQKCRYYLYHRCASIVESAARGRLGRRRARTFENLRYIKNRHPISLKKALAQKFEVDKRTGESKRLKKVFWYHTKVQLDCLYRDYFILCQRTGFVPPRIIVEQNIEEIARRIRVREEYLITLIQALYRGIILRKCLEIYKYEIIRIREIRAQSCFRIGTIWRGYVARKLRVPARIAQVLRRKRPEQYARERREKRDRIRAKAARSRLRQLYEKERAEEATARASGLVNPNNAPGGGGKKMAAFLDSAYGSDDVRRGGRQLLDGIAEYDARIQREKEEKQARKDWLRKAVADEAERGPKFLRGKIAKDNYNGTYDIDFEDGTKEASVDVLKIKQAEGFPKPSLGHKWKVGMVCLGRYSHKRDLCGHDVNDAGAYKRYYHRDEMSANSQQLIDKLTTFQVKPSHDSRSLLKNHNQRMEKRGRGISFDFPSTLYGDPRAALYEGERSPISPKDSEARAGEFT
;
A
#
# COMPACT_ATOMS: atom_id res chain seq x y z
N MET A 1 29.64 -44.23 56.83
CA MET A 1 28.28 -44.22 57.38
C MET A 1 27.71 -42.81 57.23
N ILE A 2 26.41 -42.67 56.97
CA ILE A 2 25.74 -41.35 56.85
C ILE A 2 25.01 -41.12 58.18
N HIS A 3 25.34 -40.06 58.90
CA HIS A 3 24.68 -39.71 60.16
C HIS A 3 23.53 -38.72 59.87
N ALA A 4 22.49 -38.73 60.71
CA ALA A 4 21.30 -37.90 60.51
C ALA A 4 21.64 -36.39 60.39
N HIS A 5 22.56 -35.90 61.22
CA HIS A 5 23.06 -34.52 61.18
C HIS A 5 23.65 -34.12 59.81
N ASP A 6 24.25 -35.06 59.07
CA ASP A 6 24.79 -34.76 57.73
C ASP A 6 23.67 -34.50 56.70
N VAL A 7 22.54 -35.18 56.85
CA VAL A 7 21.37 -35.06 55.97
C VAL A 7 20.62 -33.78 56.29
N GLU A 8 20.48 -33.45 57.58
CA GLU A 8 19.85 -32.20 58.04
C GLU A 8 20.61 -30.95 57.57
N ALA A 9 21.94 -30.97 57.59
CA ALA A 9 22.78 -29.86 57.13
C ALA A 9 22.65 -29.56 55.62
N GLU A 10 22.20 -30.52 54.82
CA GLU A 10 22.03 -30.38 53.36
C GLU A 10 20.56 -30.33 52.95
N LEU A 11 19.62 -30.48 53.90
CA LEU A 11 18.18 -30.59 53.65
C LEU A 11 17.58 -29.31 53.07
N TRP A 12 18.05 -28.15 53.51
CA TRP A 12 17.64 -26.83 53.02
C TRP A 12 17.85 -26.65 51.51
N ARG A 13 18.72 -27.46 50.88
CA ARG A 13 18.90 -27.41 49.41
C ARG A 13 17.73 -27.99 48.63
N PHE A 14 16.91 -28.80 49.29
CA PHE A 14 15.82 -29.55 48.68
C PHE A 14 14.44 -29.09 49.16
N VAL A 15 14.38 -28.22 50.17
CA VAL A 15 13.14 -27.73 50.78
C VAL A 15 13.28 -26.24 51.04
N ASP A 16 12.30 -25.46 50.59
CA ASP A 16 12.26 -24.01 50.77
C ASP A 16 11.84 -23.62 52.20
N ASP A 17 12.28 -22.44 52.66
CA ASP A 17 12.08 -22.00 54.05
C ASP A 17 10.58 -21.95 54.43
N GLY A 18 10.19 -22.84 55.35
CA GLY A 18 8.85 -22.88 55.94
C GLY A 18 8.01 -24.12 55.64
N ASP A 19 8.40 -24.95 54.68
CA ASP A 19 7.69 -26.19 54.34
C ASP A 19 8.27 -27.42 55.05
N GLN A 20 7.41 -28.38 55.41
CA GLN A 20 7.87 -29.65 55.97
C GLN A 20 8.43 -30.58 54.86
N PRO A 21 9.59 -31.22 55.08
CA PRO A 21 10.26 -32.02 54.07
C PRO A 21 9.43 -33.26 53.70
N SER A 22 9.19 -33.48 52.40
CA SER A 22 8.53 -34.71 51.94
C SER A 22 9.48 -35.92 52.03
N PRO A 23 8.97 -37.16 52.16
CA PRO A 23 9.81 -38.36 52.19
C PRO A 23 10.70 -38.53 50.95
N ASN A 24 10.26 -37.99 49.80
CA ASN A 24 11.01 -38.05 48.56
C ASN A 24 12.18 -37.04 48.56
N ASP A 25 12.00 -35.87 49.15
CA ASP A 25 13.06 -34.86 49.28
C ASP A 25 14.12 -35.32 50.28
N LEU A 26 13.69 -35.96 51.37
CA LEU A 26 14.56 -36.64 52.32
C LEU A 26 15.37 -37.74 51.65
N TRP A 27 14.74 -38.57 50.82
CA TRP A 27 15.44 -39.63 50.07
C TRP A 27 16.45 -39.08 49.07
N ARG A 28 16.12 -38.00 48.36
CA ARG A 28 17.04 -37.30 47.45
C ARG A 28 18.20 -36.67 48.19
N CYS A 29 17.95 -36.06 49.36
CA CYS A 29 19.00 -35.51 50.21
C CYS A 29 19.95 -36.60 50.72
N ILE A 30 19.42 -37.75 51.14
CA ILE A 30 20.22 -38.92 51.56
C ILE A 30 21.10 -39.43 50.41
N GLN A 31 20.56 -39.54 49.19
CA GLN A 31 21.35 -39.96 48.03
C GLN A 31 22.45 -38.95 47.69
N TYR A 32 22.15 -37.66 47.80
CA TYR A 32 23.11 -36.59 47.55
C TYR A 32 24.24 -36.58 48.59
N THR A 33 23.91 -36.67 49.88
CA THR A 33 24.90 -36.75 50.97
C THR A 33 25.73 -38.02 50.90
N ALA A 34 25.12 -39.17 50.57
CA ALA A 34 25.83 -40.42 50.32
C ALA A 34 26.89 -40.26 49.23
N ARG A 35 26.50 -39.65 48.11
CA ARG A 35 27.38 -39.45 46.97
C ARG A 35 28.50 -38.45 47.28
N LYS A 36 28.17 -37.35 47.94
CA LYS A 36 29.13 -36.33 48.39
C LYS A 36 30.18 -36.93 49.32
N LYS A 37 29.77 -37.75 50.32
CA LYS A 37 30.70 -38.45 51.22
C LYS A 37 31.51 -39.53 50.52
N ALA A 38 30.92 -40.26 49.57
CA ALA A 38 31.65 -41.25 48.78
C ALA A 38 32.74 -40.62 47.89
N THR A 39 32.54 -39.36 47.49
CA THR A 39 33.53 -38.59 46.69
C THR A 39 34.44 -37.70 47.52
N ALA A 40 34.13 -37.48 48.80
CA ALA A 40 34.96 -36.67 49.69
C ALA A 40 36.14 -37.51 50.16
N LEU A 41 37.34 -36.98 50.00
CA LEU A 41 38.52 -37.53 50.64
C LEU A 41 38.36 -37.40 52.17
N PRO A 42 38.83 -38.36 52.97
CA PRO A 42 38.85 -38.23 54.43
C PRO A 42 39.53 -36.92 54.84
N SER A 43 39.05 -36.28 55.91
CA SER A 43 39.60 -35.00 56.39
C SER A 43 41.08 -35.05 56.79
N SER A 44 41.62 -36.26 56.98
CA SER A 44 43.04 -36.53 57.21
C SER A 44 43.90 -36.45 55.94
N PHE A 45 43.31 -36.30 54.75
CA PHE A 45 44.01 -36.27 53.48
C PHE A 45 44.18 -34.82 52.98
N THR A 46 45.40 -34.28 53.09
CA THR A 46 45.77 -33.00 52.47
C THR A 46 46.47 -33.25 51.13
N ARG A 47 46.57 -32.22 50.28
CA ARG A 47 47.17 -32.33 48.94
C ARG A 47 48.64 -32.78 48.96
N ASP A 48 49.31 -32.63 50.10
CA ASP A 48 50.72 -32.99 50.33
C ASP A 48 50.89 -34.31 51.09
N SER A 49 49.81 -35.05 51.33
CA SER A 49 49.86 -36.37 52.00
C SER A 49 50.35 -37.44 51.00
N GLU A 50 51.54 -38.00 51.20
CA GLU A 50 52.01 -39.14 50.42
C GLU A 50 51.19 -40.40 50.72
N MET A 51 50.83 -41.12 49.66
CA MET A 51 49.88 -42.23 49.71
C MET A 51 50.57 -43.51 50.23
N HIS A 52 50.65 -43.67 51.55
CA HIS A 52 51.06 -44.95 52.15
C HIS A 52 49.89 -45.95 52.11
N LEU A 53 50.03 -46.98 51.27
CA LEU A 53 49.16 -48.15 51.34
C LEU A 53 49.45 -48.87 52.66
N VAL A 54 48.46 -48.92 53.54
CA VAL A 54 48.53 -49.68 54.79
C VAL A 54 48.45 -51.16 54.46
N ASP A 55 49.52 -51.91 54.72
CA ASP A 55 49.47 -53.37 54.67
C ASP A 55 48.60 -53.91 55.82
N GLN A 56 47.82 -54.95 55.52
CA GLN A 56 47.02 -55.65 56.53
C GLN A 56 47.96 -56.31 57.56
N HIS A 57 47.96 -55.81 58.79
CA HIS A 57 48.61 -56.48 59.90
C HIS A 57 47.98 -57.86 60.13
N MET A 58 48.64 -58.93 59.69
CA MET A 58 48.54 -60.23 60.34
C MET A 58 49.36 -60.16 61.62
N ILE A 59 48.72 -60.45 62.76
CA ILE A 59 49.43 -60.60 64.04
C ILE A 59 50.15 -61.95 63.97
N ASP A 60 51.47 -61.90 63.95
CA ASP A 60 52.31 -63.09 63.96
C ASP A 60 52.38 -63.63 65.40
N THR A 61 51.70 -64.74 65.68
CA THR A 61 51.71 -65.39 67.01
C THR A 61 53.03 -66.10 67.30
N THR A 62 53.99 -66.09 66.38
CA THR A 62 55.33 -66.66 66.57
C THR A 62 56.36 -65.65 67.10
N ASP A 63 55.95 -64.38 67.24
CA ASP A 63 56.82 -63.30 67.69
C ASP A 63 57.11 -63.43 69.21
N ARG A 64 58.27 -64.02 69.53
CA ARG A 64 58.72 -64.25 70.92
C ARG A 64 58.82 -62.97 71.76
N HIS A 65 58.89 -61.80 71.11
CA HIS A 65 58.93 -60.50 71.78
C HIS A 65 57.58 -60.12 72.43
N LEU A 66 56.46 -60.48 71.82
CA LEU A 66 55.13 -60.24 72.39
C LEU A 66 54.82 -61.20 73.56
N VAL A 67 55.28 -62.45 73.47
CA VAL A 67 55.21 -63.42 74.58
C VAL A 67 56.08 -62.97 75.76
N LYS A 68 57.28 -62.43 75.49
CA LYS A 68 58.13 -61.82 76.53
C LYS A 68 57.46 -60.65 77.23
N ALA A 69 56.84 -59.74 76.47
CA ALA A 69 56.10 -58.61 77.03
C ALA A 69 54.88 -59.05 77.85
N PHE A 70 54.25 -60.19 77.49
CA PHE A 70 53.14 -60.78 78.26
C PHE A 70 53.61 -61.48 79.55
N CYS A 71 54.78 -62.11 79.53
CA CYS A 71 55.41 -62.70 80.72
C CYS A 71 55.92 -61.63 81.70
N GLU A 72 56.43 -60.50 81.19
CA GLU A 72 56.91 -59.37 82.00
C GLU A 72 55.76 -58.61 82.71
N GLN A 73 54.52 -58.75 82.24
CA GLN A 73 53.33 -58.18 82.89
C GLN A 73 52.86 -58.94 84.14
N PHE A 74 53.33 -60.18 84.38
CA PHE A 74 53.06 -60.89 85.63
C PHE A 74 54.13 -60.57 86.70
N ARG A 75 53.92 -59.42 87.36
CA ARG A 75 54.53 -58.94 88.62
C ARG A 75 56.05 -58.66 88.61
N PRO A 76 56.48 -57.39 88.67
CA PRO A 76 57.86 -57.05 88.98
C PRO A 76 58.11 -57.12 90.50
N GLY A 77 59.03 -57.99 90.95
CA GLY A 77 59.50 -57.94 92.35
C GLY A 77 59.97 -59.23 93.03
N ALA A 78 60.20 -60.35 92.34
CA ALA A 78 60.79 -61.54 92.97
C ALA A 78 62.13 -61.91 92.31
N THR A 79 63.20 -62.00 93.11
CA THR A 79 64.52 -62.44 92.67
C THR A 79 64.72 -63.93 92.94
N GLU A 80 65.48 -64.63 92.09
CA GLU A 80 65.75 -66.09 92.08
C GLU A 80 66.26 -66.72 93.40
N ARG A 81 66.47 -65.93 94.46
CA ARG A 81 66.96 -66.39 95.77
C ARG A 81 65.85 -66.75 96.76
N ASP A 82 64.58 -66.53 96.42
CA ASP A 82 63.43 -66.89 97.27
C ASP A 82 62.99 -68.36 97.16
N MET A 83 63.62 -69.16 96.30
CA MET A 83 63.36 -70.60 96.13
C MET A 83 64.27 -71.51 96.97
N GLN A 84 64.60 -71.12 98.20
CA GLN A 84 65.26 -72.02 99.15
C GLN A 84 64.32 -72.43 100.29
N LYS A 85 63.62 -73.57 100.10
CA LYS A 85 63.33 -74.61 101.11
C LYS A 85 62.59 -75.82 100.48
N PRO A 86 62.64 -77.00 101.10
CA PRO A 86 63.42 -78.15 100.64
C PRO A 86 62.56 -79.26 100.00
N LEU A 87 63.24 -80.18 99.31
CA LEU A 87 62.82 -81.56 98.99
C LEU A 87 61.33 -81.78 98.64
N PHE A 88 61.06 -81.86 97.33
CA PHE A 88 60.09 -82.78 96.71
C PHE A 88 59.03 -83.40 97.64
N TYR A 89 57.96 -82.65 97.92
CA TYR A 89 56.66 -83.27 98.23
C TYR A 89 56.07 -83.78 96.90
N LEU A 90 56.50 -84.96 96.45
CA LEU A 90 55.75 -85.73 95.46
C LEU A 90 54.59 -86.40 96.19
N THR A 91 53.47 -85.69 96.33
CA THR A 91 52.20 -86.35 96.59
C THR A 91 51.86 -87.16 95.32
N PRO A 92 51.71 -88.49 95.38
CA PRO A 92 51.28 -89.25 94.23
C PRO A 92 49.89 -88.76 93.81
N PHE A 93 49.73 -88.51 92.51
CA PHE A 93 48.48 -88.05 91.93
C PHE A 93 47.94 -89.06 90.92
N ILE A 94 46.62 -89.08 90.78
CA ILE A 94 45.89 -89.90 89.80
C ILE A 94 45.10 -88.94 88.92
N THR A 95 45.04 -89.21 87.62
CA THR A 95 44.27 -88.39 86.68
C THR A 95 43.02 -89.13 86.23
N CYS A 96 41.96 -88.40 85.91
CA CYS A 96 40.79 -89.03 85.32
C CYS A 96 40.92 -89.09 83.79
N SER A 97 40.85 -90.27 83.18
CA SER A 97 40.98 -90.40 81.71
C SER A 97 39.87 -89.74 80.90
N LYS A 98 38.72 -89.43 81.53
CA LYS A 98 37.61 -88.72 80.86
C LYS A 98 37.72 -87.21 80.90
N CYS A 99 38.18 -86.64 82.01
CA CYS A 99 38.15 -85.19 82.24
C CYS A 99 39.50 -84.57 82.59
N ASN A 100 40.57 -85.38 82.61
CA ASN A 100 41.94 -84.99 82.93
C ASN A 100 42.11 -84.23 84.26
N SER A 101 41.13 -84.32 85.17
CA SER A 101 41.28 -83.71 86.50
C SER A 101 42.22 -84.54 87.36
N ILE A 102 43.10 -83.84 88.08
CA ILE A 102 44.13 -84.42 88.93
C ILE A 102 43.61 -84.57 90.36
N LEU A 103 43.70 -85.77 90.92
CA LEU A 103 43.47 -86.07 92.34
C LEU A 103 44.80 -86.31 93.05
N PHE A 104 44.96 -85.76 94.24
CA PHE A 104 46.10 -86.04 95.10
C PHE A 104 45.73 -87.07 96.17
N ILE A 105 46.62 -88.05 96.38
CA ILE A 105 46.49 -89.06 97.43
C ILE A 105 47.44 -88.72 98.58
N ASP A 106 47.01 -88.96 99.81
CA ASP A 106 47.86 -88.82 100.99
C ASP A 106 48.94 -89.91 101.02
N ALA A 107 50.17 -89.53 100.68
CA ALA A 107 51.30 -90.43 100.63
C ALA A 107 51.64 -91.05 102.00
N ALA A 108 51.30 -90.40 103.11
CA ALA A 108 51.68 -90.88 104.45
C ALA A 108 50.88 -92.12 104.86
N ASN A 109 49.60 -92.18 104.52
CA ASN A 109 48.74 -93.34 104.75
C ASN A 109 48.98 -94.44 103.72
N ALA A 110 49.11 -94.10 102.43
CA ALA A 110 49.38 -95.08 101.37
C ALA A 110 50.71 -95.83 101.56
N ARG A 111 51.73 -95.18 102.15
CA ARG A 111 53.03 -95.82 102.48
C ARG A 111 52.97 -96.80 103.67
N CYS A 112 51.94 -96.72 104.51
CA CYS A 112 51.76 -97.67 105.62
C CYS A 112 51.23 -99.04 105.14
N PHE A 113 50.79 -99.14 103.88
CA PHE A 113 50.48 -100.41 103.22
C PHE A 113 51.76 -100.99 102.60
N GLY A 114 52.43 -101.92 103.33
CA GLY A 114 53.38 -102.86 102.73
C GLY A 114 54.88 -102.70 103.03
N ALA A 115 55.32 -101.78 103.89
CA ALA A 115 56.72 -101.69 104.33
C ALA A 115 56.89 -101.86 105.86
N PRO A 116 57.89 -102.61 106.36
CA PRO A 116 58.14 -102.76 107.80
C PRO A 116 58.77 -101.49 108.38
N VAL A 117 57.99 -100.74 109.16
CA VAL A 117 58.46 -99.53 109.86
C VAL A 117 58.82 -99.89 111.32
N PRO A 118 59.92 -99.34 111.90
CA PRO A 118 60.35 -99.62 113.28
C PRO A 118 59.25 -99.36 114.33
N GLU A 119 59.23 -100.18 115.37
CA GLU A 119 58.14 -100.25 116.38
C GLU A 119 57.90 -98.95 117.15
N SER A 120 58.87 -98.03 117.19
CA SER A 120 58.78 -96.71 117.83
C SER A 120 57.97 -95.67 117.04
N VAL A 121 57.58 -95.93 115.79
CA VAL A 121 56.87 -94.97 114.90
C VAL A 121 55.44 -95.43 114.55
N ARG A 122 54.96 -96.53 115.14
CA ARG A 122 53.58 -97.02 114.94
C ARG A 122 52.58 -96.17 115.73
N LEU A 123 52.10 -95.09 115.12
CA LEU A 123 50.85 -94.44 115.52
C LEU A 123 49.66 -95.26 114.98
N LYS A 124 48.76 -95.62 115.90
CA LYS A 124 47.47 -96.36 115.83
C LYS A 124 46.94 -96.79 114.44
N ARG A 125 46.55 -98.08 114.33
CA ARG A 125 45.72 -98.63 113.22
C ARG A 125 44.45 -97.77 113.01
N GLY A 126 44.37 -97.08 111.88
CA GLY A 126 43.15 -96.49 111.31
C GLY A 126 42.89 -97.13 109.93
N GLY A 127 41.61 -97.31 109.57
CA GLY A 127 41.12 -98.22 108.53
C GLY A 127 41.58 -97.96 107.08
N ASN A 128 41.21 -98.88 106.17
CA ASN A 128 41.49 -98.82 104.73
C ASN A 128 41.07 -97.45 104.12
N GLU A 129 41.95 -96.81 103.36
CA GLU A 129 41.62 -95.58 102.64
C GLU A 129 40.65 -95.85 101.49
N THR A 130 39.53 -95.13 101.45
CA THR A 130 38.62 -95.12 100.29
C THR A 130 39.05 -94.03 99.32
N LEU A 131 39.33 -94.40 98.06
CA LEU A 131 39.66 -93.46 96.98
C LEU A 131 38.56 -92.41 96.82
N ALA A 132 38.94 -91.14 96.83
CA ALA A 132 38.01 -90.04 96.62
C ALA A 132 37.51 -90.02 95.17
N VAL A 133 36.28 -89.53 95.00
CA VAL A 133 35.64 -89.43 93.70
C VAL A 133 36.27 -88.28 92.89
N CYS A 134 36.42 -88.47 91.59
CA CYS A 134 36.92 -87.43 90.68
C CYS A 134 36.07 -86.14 90.74
N PRO A 135 36.64 -84.94 90.97
CA PRO A 135 35.88 -83.69 91.06
C PRO A 135 35.25 -83.28 89.72
N GLY A 136 35.83 -83.70 88.59
CA GLY A 136 35.27 -83.42 87.26
C GLY A 136 34.09 -84.30 86.89
N CYS A 137 34.24 -85.63 86.93
CA CYS A 137 33.21 -86.56 86.45
C CYS A 137 32.43 -87.29 87.56
N ALA A 138 32.72 -87.06 88.84
CA ALA A 138 32.06 -87.68 89.99
C ALA A 138 31.99 -89.22 89.95
N MET A 139 32.94 -89.88 89.28
CA MET A 139 33.08 -91.35 89.24
C MET A 139 34.49 -91.77 89.68
N THR A 140 34.63 -92.96 90.24
CA THR A 140 35.92 -93.55 90.63
C THR A 140 36.49 -94.51 89.57
N GLU A 141 35.68 -94.96 88.61
CA GLU A 141 36.05 -96.02 87.65
C GLU A 141 37.12 -95.60 86.63
N ASN A 142 37.22 -94.31 86.29
CA ASN A 142 38.08 -93.82 85.20
C ASN A 142 39.31 -93.07 85.74
N LEU A 143 39.81 -93.50 86.89
CA LEU A 143 40.97 -92.93 87.56
C LEU A 143 42.22 -93.75 87.18
N GLU A 144 43.18 -93.11 86.52
CA GLU A 144 44.38 -93.73 85.95
C GLU A 144 45.66 -93.08 86.49
N VAL A 145 46.71 -93.88 86.66
CA VAL A 145 47.98 -93.42 87.22
C VAL A 145 48.85 -92.84 86.11
N GLY A 146 49.11 -91.53 86.16
CA GLY A 146 49.95 -90.82 85.17
C GLY A 146 49.18 -89.86 84.25
N ALA A 147 49.89 -89.22 83.32
CA ALA A 147 49.32 -88.35 82.29
C ALA A 147 49.59 -88.94 80.91
N HIS A 148 48.55 -89.13 80.09
CA HIS A 148 48.68 -89.64 78.73
C HIS A 148 48.89 -88.51 77.73
N ASP A 149 49.81 -88.72 76.79
CA ASP A 149 50.08 -87.77 75.71
C ASP A 149 49.30 -88.17 74.44
N PHE A 150 48.35 -87.32 74.03
CA PHE A 150 47.52 -87.54 72.84
C PHE A 150 48.00 -86.73 71.62
N MET A 151 49.24 -86.23 71.65
CA MET A 151 49.77 -85.37 70.57
C MET A 151 49.78 -86.06 69.20
N GLU A 152 50.14 -87.35 69.11
CA GLU A 152 50.21 -88.08 67.82
C GLU A 152 48.84 -88.21 67.13
N ASP A 153 47.79 -88.57 67.88
CA ASP A 153 46.43 -88.69 67.33
C ASP A 153 45.86 -87.34 66.87
N ILE A 154 46.19 -86.26 67.59
CA ILE A 154 45.80 -84.90 67.21
C ILE A 154 46.56 -84.46 65.96
N GLU A 155 47.85 -84.79 65.85
CA GLU A 155 48.66 -84.47 64.68
C GLU A 155 48.14 -85.17 63.41
N ASP A 156 47.84 -86.47 63.47
CA ASP A 156 47.30 -87.24 62.35
C ASP A 156 45.88 -86.76 61.92
N ALA A 157 45.00 -86.50 62.89
CA ALA A 157 43.68 -85.92 62.60
C ALA A 157 43.79 -84.50 62.00
N SER A 158 44.76 -83.69 62.47
CA SER A 158 45.00 -82.34 61.96
C SER A 158 45.60 -82.34 60.55
N LEU A 159 46.44 -83.33 60.21
CA LEU A 159 47.04 -83.51 58.88
C LEU A 159 45.96 -83.83 57.85
N GLY A 160 45.07 -84.80 58.14
CA GLY A 160 43.95 -85.13 57.25
C GLY A 160 42.98 -83.95 57.04
N ALA A 161 42.68 -83.20 58.10
CA ALA A 161 41.83 -82.00 58.01
C ALA A 161 42.50 -80.87 57.20
N ARG A 162 43.82 -80.68 57.37
CA ARG A 162 44.62 -79.71 56.61
C ARG A 162 44.68 -80.07 55.12
N GLU A 163 44.86 -81.33 54.78
CA GLU A 163 44.87 -81.80 53.40
C GLU A 163 43.51 -81.63 52.70
N ALA A 164 42.41 -81.95 53.41
CA ALA A 164 41.06 -81.72 52.91
C ALA A 164 40.78 -80.22 52.69
N MET A 165 41.14 -79.36 53.64
CA MET A 165 41.03 -77.90 53.50
C MET A 165 41.89 -77.35 52.35
N ALA A 166 43.12 -77.85 52.18
CA ALA A 166 43.99 -77.46 51.09
C ALA A 166 43.42 -77.88 49.72
N LYS A 167 42.80 -79.07 49.63
CA LYS A 167 42.11 -79.54 48.42
C LYS A 167 40.89 -78.67 48.10
N GLU A 168 40.11 -78.27 49.10
CA GLU A 168 38.96 -77.39 48.94
C GLU A 168 39.38 -75.96 48.55
N MET A 169 40.44 -75.42 49.16
CA MET A 169 41.05 -74.16 48.74
C MET A 169 41.55 -74.20 47.29
N LYS A 170 42.18 -75.30 46.86
CA LYS A 170 42.59 -75.49 45.46
C LYS A 170 41.38 -75.47 44.51
N LYS A 171 40.25 -76.09 44.86
CA LYS A 171 39.01 -76.02 44.07
C LYS A 171 38.45 -74.59 44.02
N ARG A 172 38.37 -73.89 45.16
CA ARG A 172 37.91 -72.49 45.22
C ARG A 172 38.78 -71.55 44.40
N LYS A 173 40.11 -71.70 44.46
CA LYS A 173 41.06 -70.92 43.63
C LYS A 173 40.87 -71.18 42.13
N ARG A 174 40.63 -72.44 41.73
CA ARG A 174 40.30 -72.78 40.34
C ARG A 174 38.98 -72.16 39.89
N ALA A 175 37.93 -72.25 40.70
CA ALA A 175 36.64 -71.63 40.42
C ALA A 175 36.75 -70.09 40.31
N ALA A 176 37.46 -69.43 41.23
CA ALA A 176 37.72 -68.00 41.17
C ALA A 176 38.51 -67.60 39.91
N SER A 177 39.51 -68.39 39.53
CA SER A 177 40.29 -68.16 38.30
C SER A 177 39.43 -68.24 37.04
N LEU A 178 38.49 -69.20 36.98
CA LEU A 178 37.53 -69.33 35.89
C LEU A 178 36.59 -68.12 35.83
N LEU A 179 36.06 -67.66 36.97
CA LEU A 179 35.20 -66.47 37.03
C LEU A 179 35.94 -65.22 36.54
N ILE A 180 37.19 -65.02 36.98
CA ILE A 180 38.03 -63.90 36.53
C ILE A 180 38.27 -63.98 35.03
N MET A 181 38.53 -65.18 34.49
CA MET A 181 38.75 -65.38 33.05
C MET A 181 37.49 -65.03 32.24
N VAL A 182 36.32 -65.53 32.64
CA VAL A 182 35.04 -65.24 31.99
C VAL A 182 34.72 -63.75 32.07
N TYR A 183 34.93 -63.11 33.22
CA TYR A 183 34.71 -61.68 33.39
C TYR A 183 35.65 -60.83 32.53
N ARG A 184 36.94 -61.17 32.46
CA ARG A 184 37.90 -60.53 31.55
C ARG A 184 37.47 -60.68 30.09
N PHE A 185 36.97 -61.85 29.69
CA PHE A 185 36.46 -62.06 28.34
C PHE A 185 35.20 -61.23 28.05
N TYR A 186 34.26 -61.16 29.01
CA TYR A 186 33.09 -60.30 28.93
C TYR A 186 33.46 -58.82 28.75
N LEU A 187 34.40 -58.31 29.55
CA LEU A 187 34.90 -56.93 29.43
C LEU A 187 35.56 -56.69 28.07
N ARG A 188 36.40 -57.61 27.57
CA ARG A 188 36.99 -57.51 26.23
C ARG A 188 35.92 -57.42 25.15
N ARG A 189 34.86 -58.24 25.22
CA ARG A 189 33.74 -58.20 24.27
C ARG A 189 32.97 -56.88 24.34
N GLN A 190 32.74 -56.34 25.55
CA GLN A 190 32.10 -55.04 25.72
C GLN A 190 32.95 -53.90 25.16
N LEU A 191 34.24 -53.85 25.48
CA LEU A 191 35.17 -52.84 24.95
C LEU A 191 35.31 -52.94 23.43
N ALA A 192 35.37 -54.15 22.86
CA ALA A 192 35.41 -54.35 21.41
C ALA A 192 34.10 -53.91 20.72
N ARG A 193 32.94 -54.06 21.36
CA ARG A 193 31.67 -53.49 20.87
C ARG A 193 31.69 -51.97 20.93
N ALA A 194 32.08 -51.39 22.06
CA ALA A 194 32.18 -49.94 22.23
C ALA A 194 33.16 -49.31 21.21
N ALA A 195 34.31 -49.95 20.97
CA ALA A 195 35.29 -49.52 19.97
C ALA A 195 34.71 -49.54 18.55
N ARG A 196 34.01 -50.64 18.16
CA ARG A 196 33.33 -50.71 16.85
C ARG A 196 32.25 -49.64 16.70
N THR A 197 31.44 -49.43 17.74
CA THR A 197 30.41 -48.37 17.74
C THR A 197 31.05 -47.00 17.61
N ARG A 198 32.13 -46.72 18.35
CA ARG A 198 32.90 -45.46 18.25
C ARG A 198 33.44 -45.25 16.84
N GLN A 199 34.00 -46.28 16.21
CA GLN A 199 34.51 -46.20 14.84
C GLN A 199 33.39 -45.92 13.83
N LYS A 200 32.23 -46.60 13.96
CA LYS A 200 31.04 -46.33 13.13
C LYS A 200 30.54 -44.89 13.30
N CYS A 201 30.43 -44.40 14.54
CA CYS A 201 30.03 -43.02 14.81
C CYS A 201 31.02 -42.02 14.21
N ARG A 202 32.33 -42.28 14.32
CA ARG A 202 33.37 -41.42 13.74
C ARG A 202 33.28 -41.38 12.20
N TYR A 203 33.08 -42.53 11.55
CA TYR A 203 32.85 -42.61 10.11
C TYR A 203 31.61 -41.82 9.69
N TYR A 204 30.48 -42.02 10.40
CA TYR A 204 29.25 -41.28 10.16
C TYR A 204 29.46 -39.75 10.26
N LEU A 205 30.16 -39.30 11.30
CA LEU A 205 30.49 -37.88 11.46
C LEU A 205 31.36 -37.36 10.31
N TYR A 206 32.36 -38.11 9.87
CA TYR A 206 33.17 -37.71 8.71
C TYR A 206 32.37 -37.60 7.42
N HIS A 207 31.49 -38.56 7.15
CA HIS A 207 30.59 -38.48 5.98
C HIS A 207 29.63 -37.30 6.07
N ARG A 208 29.08 -37.03 7.25
CA ARG A 208 28.21 -35.87 7.47
C ARG A 208 28.98 -34.57 7.24
N CYS A 209 30.19 -34.42 7.78
CA CYS A 209 31.03 -33.26 7.57
C CYS A 209 31.40 -33.09 6.08
N ALA A 210 31.82 -34.18 5.41
CA ALA A 210 32.12 -34.16 3.97
C ALA A 210 30.91 -33.71 3.15
N SER A 211 29.72 -34.27 3.40
CA SER A 211 28.48 -33.91 2.72
C SER A 211 28.12 -32.42 2.90
N ILE A 212 28.30 -31.88 4.11
CA ILE A 212 28.09 -30.45 4.38
C ILE A 212 29.10 -29.58 3.60
N VAL A 213 30.39 -29.94 3.62
CA VAL A 213 31.43 -29.21 2.91
C VAL A 213 31.19 -29.25 1.39
N GLU A 214 30.85 -30.41 0.85
CA GLU A 214 30.58 -30.58 -0.57
C GLU A 214 29.32 -29.84 -1.01
N SER A 215 28.22 -29.91 -0.26
CA SER A 215 26.99 -29.17 -0.57
C SER A 215 27.23 -27.67 -0.53
N ALA A 216 27.98 -27.17 0.47
CA ALA A 216 28.38 -25.77 0.54
C ALA A 216 29.28 -25.36 -0.64
N ALA A 217 30.23 -26.21 -1.04
CA ALA A 217 31.11 -25.98 -2.19
C ALA A 217 30.32 -25.93 -3.51
N ARG A 218 29.45 -26.93 -3.77
CA ARG A 218 28.55 -26.96 -4.94
C ARG A 218 27.65 -25.73 -4.97
N GLY A 219 27.06 -25.35 -3.84
CA GLY A 219 26.23 -24.15 -3.73
C GLY A 219 26.99 -22.85 -4.01
N ARG A 220 28.21 -22.69 -3.48
CA ARG A 220 29.07 -21.52 -3.77
C ARG A 220 29.45 -21.44 -5.24
N LEU A 221 29.85 -22.56 -5.85
CA LEU A 221 30.21 -22.64 -7.27
C LEU A 221 29.01 -22.34 -8.17
N GLY A 222 27.84 -22.89 -7.84
CA GLY A 222 26.60 -22.65 -8.56
C GLY A 222 26.19 -21.18 -8.55
N ARG A 223 26.19 -20.53 -7.38
CA ARG A 223 25.88 -19.09 -7.26
C ARG A 223 26.88 -18.21 -8.00
N ARG A 224 28.17 -18.55 -7.94
CA ARG A 224 29.21 -17.81 -8.68
C ARG A 224 28.95 -17.89 -10.18
N ARG A 225 28.70 -19.09 -10.70
CA ARG A 225 28.38 -19.32 -12.13
C ARG A 225 27.10 -18.58 -12.54
N ALA A 226 26.05 -18.65 -11.73
CA ALA A 226 24.79 -17.95 -11.98
C ALA A 226 24.98 -16.43 -12.08
N ARG A 227 25.73 -15.84 -11.13
CA ARG A 227 26.05 -14.39 -11.16
C ARG A 227 26.83 -14.01 -12.43
N THR A 228 27.82 -14.80 -12.83
CA THR A 228 28.57 -14.53 -14.06
C THR A 228 27.67 -14.60 -15.30
N PHE A 229 26.76 -15.58 -15.39
CA PHE A 229 25.79 -15.64 -16.48
C PHE A 229 24.80 -14.48 -16.47
N GLU A 230 24.33 -14.07 -15.30
CA GLU A 230 23.48 -12.89 -15.16
C GLU A 230 24.19 -11.64 -15.68
N ASN A 231 25.46 -11.44 -15.30
CA ASN A 231 26.30 -10.35 -15.78
C ASN A 231 26.53 -10.43 -17.30
N LEU A 232 26.80 -11.61 -17.86
CA LEU A 232 26.95 -11.80 -19.31
C LEU A 232 25.66 -11.51 -20.07
N ARG A 233 24.52 -11.99 -19.58
CA ARG A 233 23.19 -11.71 -20.16
C ARG A 233 22.89 -10.22 -20.09
N TYR A 234 23.22 -9.58 -18.97
CA TYR A 234 23.11 -8.14 -18.82
C TYR A 234 23.94 -7.41 -19.87
N ILE A 235 25.24 -7.72 -20.01
CA ILE A 235 26.12 -7.13 -21.03
C ILE A 235 25.57 -7.35 -22.45
N LYS A 236 25.10 -8.56 -22.78
CA LYS A 236 24.57 -8.92 -24.10
C LYS A 236 23.37 -8.06 -24.50
N ASN A 237 22.50 -7.75 -23.54
CA ASN A 237 21.26 -7.01 -23.77
C ASN A 237 21.45 -5.48 -23.78
N ARG A 238 22.68 -4.98 -23.58
CA ARG A 238 22.96 -3.54 -23.54
C ARG A 238 23.54 -3.01 -24.85
N HIS A 239 23.38 -1.71 -25.04
CA HIS A 239 23.85 -1.02 -26.23
C HIS A 239 25.39 -1.12 -26.35
N PRO A 240 25.95 -1.40 -27.55
CA PRO A 240 27.39 -1.60 -27.75
C PRO A 240 28.25 -0.39 -27.34
N ILE A 241 27.71 0.83 -27.40
CA ILE A 241 28.40 2.04 -26.91
C ILE A 241 28.71 1.96 -25.42
N SER A 242 27.79 1.40 -24.61
CA SER A 242 28.00 1.26 -23.16
C SER A 242 29.16 0.30 -22.88
N LEU A 243 29.23 -0.81 -23.63
CA LEU A 243 30.35 -1.73 -23.55
C LEU A 243 31.66 -1.07 -23.99
N LYS A 244 31.68 -0.37 -25.13
CA LYS A 244 32.88 0.34 -25.62
C LYS A 244 33.40 1.36 -24.60
N LYS A 245 32.51 2.11 -23.94
CA LYS A 245 32.88 3.05 -22.87
C LYS A 245 33.39 2.36 -21.62
N ALA A 246 32.76 1.25 -21.20
CA ALA A 246 33.19 0.48 -20.04
C ALA A 246 34.61 -0.10 -20.22
N LEU A 247 34.93 -0.56 -21.44
CA LEU A 247 36.26 -1.05 -21.79
C LEU A 247 37.31 0.06 -21.86
N ALA A 248 36.94 1.25 -22.36
CA ALA A 248 37.84 2.39 -22.45
C ALA A 248 38.10 3.10 -21.10
N GLN A 249 37.25 2.88 -20.09
CA GLN A 249 37.33 3.58 -18.80
C GLN A 249 38.59 3.16 -18.00
N LYS A 250 39.46 4.13 -17.73
CA LYS A 250 40.70 3.94 -16.94
C LYS A 250 40.58 4.46 -15.50
N PHE A 251 39.78 5.48 -15.29
CA PHE A 251 39.61 6.16 -14.01
C PHE A 251 38.13 6.27 -13.64
N GLU A 252 37.86 6.25 -12.35
CA GLU A 252 36.58 6.56 -11.75
C GLU A 252 36.80 7.80 -10.87
N VAL A 253 36.06 8.87 -11.17
CA VAL A 253 36.16 10.12 -10.42
C VAL A 253 35.04 10.15 -9.40
N ASP A 254 35.38 10.22 -8.13
CA ASP A 254 34.39 10.46 -7.09
C ASP A 254 33.97 11.94 -7.15
N LYS A 255 32.68 12.19 -7.33
CA LYS A 255 32.15 13.55 -7.50
C LYS A 255 32.20 14.37 -6.22
N ARG A 256 32.28 13.72 -5.05
CA ARG A 256 32.26 14.42 -3.74
C ARG A 256 33.63 14.93 -3.36
N THR A 257 34.66 14.10 -3.52
CA THR A 257 36.04 14.43 -3.15
C THR A 257 36.85 14.96 -4.33
N GLY A 258 36.41 14.73 -5.57
CA GLY A 258 37.18 15.03 -6.78
C GLY A 258 38.33 14.05 -7.03
N GLU A 259 38.50 13.04 -6.17
CA GLU A 259 39.58 12.07 -6.28
C GLU A 259 39.35 11.11 -7.44
N SER A 260 40.41 10.90 -8.22
CA SER A 260 40.40 9.97 -9.35
C SER A 260 41.00 8.64 -8.95
N LYS A 261 40.17 7.61 -8.82
CA LYS A 261 40.61 6.24 -8.54
C LYS A 261 40.91 5.51 -9.85
N ARG A 262 42.12 4.95 -9.96
CA ARG A 262 42.48 4.09 -11.09
C ARG A 262 41.70 2.78 -11.02
N LEU A 263 40.98 2.46 -12.10
CA LEU A 263 40.21 1.22 -12.21
C LEU A 263 41.11 0.05 -12.61
N LYS A 264 40.69 -1.17 -12.24
CA LYS A 264 41.36 -2.40 -12.67
C LYS A 264 41.40 -2.49 -14.20
N LYS A 265 42.51 -2.95 -14.77
CA LYS A 265 42.58 -3.20 -16.23
C LYS A 265 41.63 -4.36 -16.56
N VAL A 266 40.78 -4.14 -17.57
CA VAL A 266 39.77 -5.10 -18.02
C VAL A 266 40.11 -5.55 -19.43
N PHE A 267 39.81 -6.79 -19.78
CA PHE A 267 39.96 -7.33 -21.13
C PHE A 267 38.63 -7.81 -21.71
N TRP A 268 38.55 -7.94 -23.02
CA TRP A 268 37.36 -8.43 -23.73
C TRP A 268 37.74 -9.32 -24.92
N TYR A 269 36.82 -10.19 -25.31
CA TYR A 269 37.00 -11.10 -26.44
C TYR A 269 36.47 -10.45 -27.72
N HIS A 270 37.25 -10.52 -28.80
CA HIS A 270 36.90 -9.86 -30.07
C HIS A 270 36.42 -10.86 -31.13
N THR A 271 36.90 -12.10 -31.09
CA THR A 271 36.55 -13.12 -32.06
C THR A 271 35.10 -13.58 -31.87
N LYS A 272 34.31 -13.60 -32.95
CA LYS A 272 32.89 -14.02 -32.92
C LYS A 272 32.71 -15.40 -32.28
N VAL A 273 33.55 -16.38 -32.64
CA VAL A 273 33.55 -17.73 -32.07
C VAL A 273 33.76 -17.72 -30.55
N GLN A 274 34.67 -16.88 -30.06
CA GLN A 274 34.94 -16.76 -28.63
C GLN A 274 33.75 -16.10 -27.90
N LEU A 275 33.14 -15.08 -28.50
CA LEU A 275 31.95 -14.43 -27.95
C LEU A 275 30.74 -15.38 -27.89
N ASP A 276 30.50 -16.15 -28.95
CA ASP A 276 29.43 -17.15 -28.98
C ASP A 276 29.64 -18.22 -27.90
N CYS A 277 30.88 -18.69 -27.74
CA CYS A 277 31.25 -19.62 -26.65
C CYS A 277 31.09 -18.96 -25.27
N LEU A 278 31.51 -17.71 -25.09
CA LEU A 278 31.40 -16.97 -23.85
C LEU A 278 29.95 -16.86 -23.38
N TYR A 279 29.05 -16.49 -24.29
CA TYR A 279 27.63 -16.31 -23.96
C TYR A 279 26.89 -17.62 -23.78
N ARG A 280 27.28 -18.69 -24.46
CA ARG A 280 26.70 -20.03 -24.27
C ARG A 280 27.17 -20.65 -22.96
N ASP A 281 28.48 -20.74 -22.77
CA ASP A 281 29.10 -21.22 -21.55
C ASP A 281 30.55 -20.74 -21.44
N TYR A 282 30.76 -19.70 -20.63
CA TYR A 282 32.09 -19.15 -20.39
C TYR A 282 33.06 -20.17 -19.81
N PHE A 283 32.57 -21.22 -19.13
CA PHE A 283 33.43 -22.28 -18.60
C PHE A 283 34.08 -23.10 -19.72
N ILE A 284 33.33 -23.42 -20.77
CA ILE A 284 33.84 -24.12 -21.96
C ILE A 284 34.92 -23.27 -22.64
N LEU A 285 34.71 -21.95 -22.71
CA LEU A 285 35.72 -21.04 -23.25
C LEU A 285 37.01 -21.09 -22.42
N CYS A 286 36.91 -20.97 -21.09
CA CYS A 286 38.09 -21.07 -20.20
C CYS A 286 38.80 -22.42 -20.32
N GLN A 287 38.06 -23.52 -20.49
CA GLN A 287 38.65 -24.85 -20.67
C GLN A 287 39.41 -24.94 -22.00
N ARG A 288 38.86 -24.39 -23.08
CA ARG A 288 39.50 -24.34 -24.41
C ARG A 288 40.75 -23.47 -24.44
N THR A 289 40.80 -22.42 -23.63
CA THR A 289 42.00 -21.56 -23.49
C THR A 289 43.00 -22.11 -22.47
N GLY A 290 42.81 -23.32 -21.96
CA GLY A 290 43.71 -23.92 -20.96
C GLY A 290 43.72 -23.17 -19.62
N PHE A 291 42.62 -22.49 -19.27
CA PHE A 291 42.50 -21.61 -18.10
C PHE A 291 43.51 -20.47 -18.08
N VAL A 292 43.91 -20.00 -19.26
CA VAL A 292 44.67 -18.76 -19.44
C VAL A 292 43.71 -17.71 -20.03
N PRO A 293 43.31 -16.67 -19.29
CA PRO A 293 43.54 -16.42 -17.87
C PRO A 293 42.67 -17.30 -16.93
N PRO A 294 43.05 -17.45 -15.64
CA PRO A 294 42.32 -18.24 -14.66
C PRO A 294 40.84 -17.89 -14.59
N ARG A 295 39.99 -18.90 -14.38
CA ARG A 295 38.53 -18.74 -14.30
C ARG A 295 38.08 -17.62 -13.36
N ILE A 296 38.70 -17.50 -12.19
CA ILE A 296 38.37 -16.48 -11.18
C ILE A 296 38.59 -15.07 -11.75
N ILE A 297 39.67 -14.88 -12.52
CA ILE A 297 40.01 -13.59 -13.13
C ILE A 297 39.01 -13.26 -14.24
N VAL A 298 38.61 -14.24 -15.05
CA VAL A 298 37.56 -14.06 -16.07
C VAL A 298 36.24 -13.65 -15.43
N GLU A 299 35.82 -14.33 -14.36
CA GLU A 299 34.56 -14.04 -13.64
C GLU A 299 34.58 -12.63 -13.03
N GLN A 300 35.67 -12.26 -12.36
CA GLN A 300 35.85 -10.92 -11.77
C GLN A 300 35.88 -9.83 -12.86
N ASN A 301 36.53 -10.10 -14.00
CA ASN A 301 36.59 -9.19 -15.13
C ASN A 301 35.20 -8.94 -15.74
N ILE A 302 34.38 -9.98 -15.88
CA ILE A 302 32.99 -9.86 -16.36
C ILE A 302 32.14 -9.06 -15.36
N GLU A 303 32.26 -9.34 -14.07
CA GLU A 303 31.56 -8.62 -13.01
C GLU A 303 31.94 -7.13 -13.00
N GLU A 304 33.22 -6.82 -13.18
CA GLU A 304 33.74 -5.46 -13.30
C GLU A 304 33.18 -4.71 -14.52
N ILE A 305 33.11 -5.36 -15.69
CA ILE A 305 32.51 -4.77 -16.91
C ILE A 305 31.04 -4.47 -16.66
N ALA A 306 30.29 -5.43 -16.13
CA ALA A 306 28.87 -5.26 -15.84
C ALA A 306 28.64 -4.10 -14.85
N ARG A 307 29.48 -3.98 -13.81
CA ARG A 307 29.44 -2.87 -12.86
C ARG A 307 29.66 -1.52 -13.53
N ARG A 308 30.67 -1.39 -14.41
CA ARG A 308 30.93 -0.12 -15.13
C ARG A 308 29.75 0.30 -15.99
N ILE A 309 29.12 -0.66 -16.65
CA ILE A 309 27.92 -0.39 -17.45
C ILE A 309 26.78 0.08 -16.55
N ARG A 310 26.53 -0.58 -15.40
CA ARG A 310 25.49 -0.18 -14.43
C ARG A 310 25.70 1.24 -13.91
N VAL A 311 26.89 1.56 -13.42
CA VAL A 311 27.22 2.91 -12.92
C VAL A 311 27.01 3.97 -14.00
N ARG A 312 27.38 3.65 -15.25
CA ARG A 312 27.17 4.56 -16.38
C ARG A 312 25.69 4.76 -16.70
N GLU A 313 24.88 3.70 -16.66
CA GLU A 313 23.43 3.74 -16.84
C GLU A 313 22.76 4.58 -15.76
N GLU A 314 23.09 4.33 -14.49
CA GLU A 314 22.61 5.12 -13.36
C GLU A 314 22.93 6.61 -13.55
N TYR A 315 24.14 6.92 -14.02
CA TYR A 315 24.50 8.30 -14.34
C TYR A 315 23.68 8.89 -15.52
N LEU A 316 23.38 8.13 -16.58
CA LEU A 316 22.49 8.62 -17.64
C LEU A 316 21.06 8.85 -17.12
N ILE A 317 20.56 7.92 -16.32
CA ILE A 317 19.22 8.00 -15.75
C ILE A 317 19.11 9.25 -14.88
N THR A 318 20.09 9.52 -14.02
CA THR A 318 20.09 10.75 -13.19
C THR A 318 20.09 12.02 -14.03
N LEU A 319 20.84 12.07 -15.15
CA LEU A 319 20.80 13.21 -16.07
C LEU A 319 19.43 13.39 -16.73
N ILE A 320 18.84 12.30 -17.24
CA ILE A 320 17.51 12.33 -17.87
C ILE A 320 16.46 12.80 -16.85
N GLN A 321 16.50 12.27 -15.63
CA GLN A 321 15.58 12.68 -14.58
C GLN A 321 15.76 14.15 -14.19
N ALA A 322 16.99 14.66 -14.12
CA ALA A 322 17.25 16.08 -13.84
C ALA A 322 16.68 16.98 -14.95
N LEU A 323 16.89 16.62 -16.22
CA LEU A 323 16.31 17.32 -17.36
C LEU A 323 14.77 17.30 -17.34
N TYR A 324 14.19 16.14 -17.05
CA TYR A 324 12.74 15.97 -16.97
C TYR A 324 12.11 16.82 -15.86
N ARG A 325 12.72 16.85 -14.67
CA ARG A 325 12.31 17.76 -13.58
C ARG A 325 12.37 19.23 -14.01
N GLY A 326 13.40 19.63 -14.75
CA GLY A 326 13.50 20.97 -15.31
C GLY A 326 12.41 21.31 -16.33
N ILE A 327 12.02 20.36 -17.20
CA ILE A 327 10.93 20.53 -18.16
C ILE A 327 9.58 20.67 -17.43
N ILE A 328 9.31 19.80 -16.44
CA ILE A 328 8.10 19.88 -15.63
C ILE A 328 8.02 21.24 -14.93
N LEU A 329 9.11 21.66 -14.27
CA LEU A 329 9.13 22.93 -13.55
C LEU A 329 8.80 24.11 -14.47
N ARG A 330 9.36 24.15 -15.69
CA ARG A 330 9.06 25.20 -16.67
C ARG A 330 7.57 25.22 -17.06
N LYS A 331 6.97 24.05 -17.33
CA LYS A 331 5.53 23.96 -17.62
C LYS A 331 4.68 24.41 -16.42
N CYS A 332 5.03 24.01 -15.21
CA CYS A 332 4.34 24.45 -14.00
C CYS A 332 4.46 25.96 -13.79
N LEU A 333 5.64 26.55 -14.05
CA LEU A 333 5.86 27.99 -13.95
C LEU A 333 5.07 28.77 -15.01
N GLU A 334 4.94 28.26 -16.22
CA GLU A 334 4.07 28.87 -17.24
C GLU A 334 2.62 28.91 -16.77
N ILE A 335 2.07 27.77 -16.32
CA ILE A 335 0.71 27.71 -15.78
C ILE A 335 0.54 28.67 -14.61
N TYR A 336 1.49 28.70 -13.67
CA TYR A 336 1.47 29.60 -12.53
C TYR A 336 1.48 31.08 -12.94
N LYS A 337 2.30 31.47 -13.93
CA LYS A 337 2.31 32.83 -14.48
C LYS A 337 0.98 33.21 -15.10
N TYR A 338 0.35 32.31 -15.86
CA TYR A 338 -0.99 32.53 -16.42
C TYR A 338 -2.04 32.73 -15.32
N GLU A 339 -2.00 31.94 -14.25
CA GLU A 339 -2.93 32.10 -13.13
C GLU A 339 -2.72 33.42 -12.37
N ILE A 340 -1.47 33.88 -12.19
CA ILE A 340 -1.22 35.23 -11.65
C ILE A 340 -1.83 36.32 -12.54
N ILE A 341 -1.63 36.23 -13.85
CA ILE A 341 -2.19 37.21 -14.81
C ILE A 341 -3.71 37.19 -14.71
N ARG A 342 -4.33 36.01 -14.69
CA ARG A 342 -5.78 35.85 -14.55
C ARG A 342 -6.32 36.48 -13.27
N ILE A 343 -5.66 36.28 -12.13
CA ILE A 343 -6.05 36.92 -10.86
C ILE A 343 -5.96 38.45 -10.97
N ARG A 344 -4.91 38.98 -11.61
CA ARG A 344 -4.76 40.42 -11.85
C ARG A 344 -5.86 40.96 -12.76
N GLU A 345 -6.20 40.24 -13.83
CA GLU A 345 -7.29 40.60 -14.74
C GLU A 345 -8.64 40.64 -14.02
N ILE A 346 -8.96 39.65 -13.18
CA ILE A 346 -10.20 39.62 -12.40
C ILE A 346 -10.27 40.84 -11.47
N ARG A 347 -9.17 41.19 -10.78
CA ARG A 347 -9.10 42.37 -9.92
C ARG A 347 -9.29 43.66 -10.73
N ALA A 348 -8.59 43.79 -11.86
CA ALA A 348 -8.70 44.96 -12.74
C ALA A 348 -10.10 45.10 -13.33
N GLN A 349 -10.74 43.99 -13.73
CA GLN A 349 -12.11 43.98 -14.26
C GLN A 349 -13.12 44.53 -13.24
N SER A 350 -12.97 44.17 -11.97
CA SER A 350 -13.79 44.72 -10.87
C SER A 350 -13.59 46.24 -10.74
N CYS A 351 -12.35 46.71 -10.74
CA CYS A 351 -12.05 48.16 -10.70
C CYS A 351 -12.62 48.89 -11.93
N PHE A 352 -12.47 48.34 -13.13
CA PHE A 352 -13.00 48.95 -14.35
C PHE A 352 -14.53 48.96 -14.37
N ARG A 353 -15.20 47.91 -13.86
CA ARG A 353 -16.66 47.90 -13.70
C ARG A 353 -17.12 49.02 -12.78
N ILE A 354 -16.52 49.14 -11.60
CA ILE A 354 -16.83 50.21 -10.65
C ILE A 354 -16.58 51.59 -11.29
N GLY A 355 -15.42 51.79 -11.93
CA GLY A 355 -15.09 53.05 -12.60
C GLY A 355 -15.99 53.37 -13.80
N THR A 356 -16.53 52.37 -14.50
CA THR A 356 -17.49 52.56 -15.60
C THR A 356 -18.86 52.95 -15.07
N ILE A 357 -19.32 52.29 -14.00
CA ILE A 357 -20.58 52.65 -13.31
C ILE A 357 -20.48 54.08 -12.79
N TRP A 358 -19.38 54.43 -12.13
CA TRP A 358 -19.16 55.77 -11.58
C TRP A 358 -19.09 56.83 -12.68
N ARG A 359 -18.30 56.63 -13.75
CA ARG A 359 -18.26 57.55 -14.90
C ARG A 359 -19.63 57.68 -15.57
N GLY A 360 -20.40 56.60 -15.67
CA GLY A 360 -21.77 56.61 -16.17
C GLY A 360 -22.72 57.42 -15.28
N TYR A 361 -22.61 57.28 -13.96
CA TYR A 361 -23.36 58.09 -12.98
C TYR A 361 -23.02 59.58 -13.14
N VAL A 362 -21.73 59.93 -13.17
CA VAL A 362 -21.27 61.32 -13.36
C VAL A 362 -21.80 61.89 -14.67
N ALA A 363 -21.73 61.15 -15.77
CA ALA A 363 -22.26 61.58 -17.06
C ALA A 363 -23.79 61.80 -17.01
N ARG A 364 -24.54 60.90 -16.38
CA ARG A 364 -26.00 61.04 -16.21
C ARG A 364 -26.39 62.21 -15.31
N LYS A 365 -25.61 62.50 -14.27
CA LYS A 365 -25.88 63.62 -13.35
C LYS A 365 -25.54 64.97 -13.98
N LEU A 366 -24.39 65.08 -14.64
CA LEU A 366 -23.84 66.38 -15.09
C LEU A 366 -24.09 66.68 -16.57
N ARG A 367 -23.97 65.69 -17.47
CA ARG A 367 -23.95 65.94 -18.93
C ARG A 367 -25.26 65.62 -19.63
N VAL A 368 -25.95 64.56 -19.23
CA VAL A 368 -27.20 64.12 -19.88
C VAL A 368 -28.32 65.17 -19.76
N PRO A 369 -28.59 65.80 -18.60
CA PRO A 369 -29.65 66.82 -18.50
C PRO A 369 -29.36 68.02 -19.39
N ALA A 370 -28.11 68.48 -19.44
CA ALA A 370 -27.68 69.58 -20.29
C ALA A 370 -27.85 69.25 -21.78
N ARG A 371 -27.50 68.03 -22.20
CA ARG A 371 -27.65 67.56 -23.58
C ARG A 371 -29.13 67.42 -23.97
N ILE A 372 -29.96 66.85 -23.10
CA ILE A 372 -31.41 66.73 -23.31
C ILE A 372 -32.03 68.13 -23.43
N ALA A 373 -31.69 69.06 -22.53
CA ALA A 373 -32.16 70.44 -22.61
C ALA A 373 -31.74 71.13 -23.92
N GLN A 374 -30.53 70.87 -24.42
CA GLN A 374 -30.04 71.41 -25.69
C GLN A 374 -30.78 70.83 -26.91
N VAL A 375 -31.03 69.53 -26.92
CA VAL A 375 -31.80 68.86 -27.99
C VAL A 375 -33.27 69.33 -27.98
N LEU A 376 -33.89 69.44 -26.80
CA LEU A 376 -35.24 69.98 -26.67
C LEU A 376 -35.31 71.46 -27.09
N ARG A 377 -34.27 72.26 -26.83
CA ARG A 377 -34.18 73.63 -27.36
C ARG A 377 -34.10 73.66 -28.89
N ARG A 378 -33.34 72.76 -29.53
CA ARG A 378 -33.24 72.68 -31.00
C ARG A 378 -34.53 72.20 -31.69
N LYS A 379 -35.25 71.26 -31.09
CA LYS A 379 -36.49 70.70 -31.67
C LYS A 379 -37.74 71.55 -31.40
N ARG A 380 -37.69 72.48 -30.44
CA ARG A 380 -38.82 73.36 -30.07
C ARG A 380 -39.38 74.18 -31.25
N PRO A 381 -38.56 74.81 -32.12
CA PRO A 381 -39.04 75.56 -33.28
C PRO A 381 -39.75 74.68 -34.31
N GLU A 382 -39.23 73.47 -34.56
CA GLU A 382 -39.81 72.51 -35.50
C GLU A 382 -41.17 71.98 -35.01
N GLN A 383 -41.26 71.63 -33.72
CA GLN A 383 -42.52 71.22 -33.11
C GLN A 383 -43.56 72.35 -33.13
N TYR A 384 -43.15 73.57 -32.77
CA TYR A 384 -44.02 74.75 -32.83
C TYR A 384 -44.48 75.05 -34.26
N ALA A 385 -43.59 74.95 -35.24
CA ALA A 385 -43.93 75.15 -36.66
C ALA A 385 -44.91 74.09 -37.17
N ARG A 386 -44.73 72.82 -36.78
CA ARG A 386 -45.64 71.72 -37.13
C ARG A 386 -47.03 71.92 -36.53
N GLU A 387 -47.13 72.22 -35.24
CA GLU A 387 -48.42 72.49 -34.58
C GLU A 387 -49.14 73.69 -35.21
N ARG A 388 -48.40 74.76 -35.56
CA ARG A 388 -48.98 75.92 -36.26
C ARG A 388 -49.49 75.56 -37.65
N ARG A 389 -48.80 74.70 -38.40
CA ARG A 389 -49.27 74.20 -39.72
C ARG A 389 -50.54 73.35 -39.55
N GLU A 390 -50.54 72.39 -38.63
CA GLU A 390 -51.70 71.54 -38.37
C GLU A 390 -52.92 72.36 -37.90
N LYS A 391 -52.72 73.38 -37.06
CA LYS A 391 -53.78 74.30 -36.63
C LYS A 391 -54.33 75.14 -37.80
N ARG A 392 -53.47 75.63 -38.69
CA ARG A 392 -53.89 76.35 -39.90
C ARG A 392 -54.68 75.46 -40.85
N ASP A 393 -54.21 74.24 -41.08
CA ASP A 393 -54.89 73.26 -41.93
C ASP A 393 -56.29 72.92 -41.39
N ARG A 394 -56.42 72.71 -40.07
CA ARG A 394 -57.72 72.50 -39.41
C ARG A 394 -58.67 73.69 -39.58
N ILE A 395 -58.18 74.91 -39.41
CA ILE A 395 -58.98 76.14 -39.60
C ILE A 395 -59.41 76.26 -41.06
N ARG A 396 -58.50 76.02 -42.01
CA ARG A 396 -58.79 76.05 -43.45
C ARG A 396 -59.83 75.00 -43.84
N ALA A 397 -59.71 73.77 -43.34
CA ALA A 397 -60.70 72.70 -43.57
C ALA A 397 -62.07 73.04 -42.96
N LYS A 398 -62.11 73.62 -41.75
CA LYS A 398 -63.36 74.08 -41.11
C LYS A 398 -64.02 75.20 -41.90
N ALA A 399 -63.25 76.18 -42.37
CA ALA A 399 -63.74 77.26 -43.21
C ALA A 399 -64.27 76.76 -44.56
N ALA A 400 -63.55 75.83 -45.21
CA ALA A 400 -63.98 75.19 -46.46
C ALA A 400 -65.31 74.45 -46.28
N ARG A 401 -65.47 73.69 -45.18
CA ARG A 401 -66.73 73.02 -44.83
C ARG A 401 -67.88 74.00 -44.56
N SER A 402 -67.60 75.12 -43.90
CA SER A 402 -68.60 76.17 -43.66
C SER A 402 -69.07 76.82 -44.96
N ARG A 403 -68.14 77.10 -45.89
CA ARG A 403 -68.47 77.64 -47.23
C ARG A 403 -69.29 76.64 -48.04
N LEU A 404 -68.90 75.37 -48.02
CA LEU A 404 -69.64 74.30 -48.69
C LEU A 404 -71.08 74.18 -48.13
N ARG A 405 -71.24 74.25 -46.81
CA ARG A 405 -72.56 74.25 -46.16
C ARG A 405 -73.43 75.43 -46.61
N GLN A 406 -72.87 76.64 -46.66
CA GLN A 406 -73.58 77.83 -47.12
C GLN A 406 -74.03 77.72 -48.59
N LEU A 407 -73.19 77.13 -49.45
CA LEU A 407 -73.55 76.86 -50.84
C LEU A 407 -74.75 75.89 -50.93
N TYR A 408 -74.73 74.79 -50.16
CA TYR A 408 -75.85 73.85 -50.12
C TYR A 408 -77.13 74.43 -49.49
N GLU A 409 -77.02 75.28 -48.46
CA GLU A 409 -78.16 75.98 -47.86
C GLU A 409 -78.80 76.96 -48.86
N LYS A 410 -77.97 77.69 -49.63
CA LYS A 410 -78.42 78.56 -50.70
C LYS A 410 -79.12 77.76 -51.82
N GLU A 411 -78.50 76.69 -52.32
CA GLU A 411 -79.12 75.80 -53.31
C GLU A 411 -80.46 75.23 -52.80
N ARG A 412 -80.55 74.84 -51.53
CA ARG A 412 -81.78 74.28 -50.96
C ARG A 412 -82.87 75.34 -50.78
N ALA A 413 -82.52 76.58 -50.43
CA ALA A 413 -83.45 77.70 -50.35
C ALA A 413 -83.99 78.10 -51.73
N GLU A 414 -83.12 78.07 -52.75
CA GLU A 414 -83.50 78.24 -54.16
C GLU A 414 -84.42 77.10 -54.62
N GLU A 415 -84.13 75.84 -54.28
CA GLU A 415 -85.02 74.71 -54.57
C GLU A 415 -86.37 74.81 -53.83
N ALA A 416 -86.40 75.31 -52.58
CA ALA A 416 -87.63 75.45 -51.81
C ALA A 416 -88.52 76.58 -52.35
N THR A 417 -87.93 77.73 -52.71
CA THR A 417 -88.65 78.85 -53.35
C THR A 417 -89.19 78.44 -54.72
N ALA A 418 -88.43 77.68 -55.50
CA ALA A 418 -88.85 77.08 -56.77
C ALA A 418 -90.05 76.12 -56.63
N ARG A 419 -90.09 75.30 -55.57
CA ARG A 419 -91.25 74.43 -55.29
C ARG A 419 -92.48 75.21 -54.86
N ALA A 420 -92.29 76.28 -54.09
CA ALA A 420 -93.39 77.14 -53.61
C ALA A 420 -94.03 77.98 -54.72
N SER A 421 -93.28 78.39 -55.74
CA SER A 421 -93.78 79.19 -56.88
C SER A 421 -94.40 78.36 -58.02
N GLY A 422 -94.44 77.02 -57.91
CA GLY A 422 -95.11 76.14 -58.89
C GLY A 422 -94.39 75.99 -60.23
N LEU A 423 -93.21 76.59 -60.43
CA LEU A 423 -92.47 76.57 -61.69
C LEU A 423 -91.56 75.34 -61.85
N VAL A 424 -91.99 74.16 -61.39
CA VAL A 424 -91.21 72.92 -61.54
C VAL A 424 -91.65 72.19 -62.81
N ASN A 425 -90.74 72.02 -63.77
CA ASN A 425 -91.03 71.37 -65.05
C ASN A 425 -91.12 69.84 -64.87
N PRO A 426 -92.28 69.19 -65.12
CA PRO A 426 -92.41 67.73 -64.97
C PRO A 426 -91.78 66.92 -66.10
N ASN A 427 -91.52 67.54 -67.26
CA ASN A 427 -91.17 66.82 -68.47
C ASN A 427 -89.81 67.28 -69.01
N ASN A 428 -88.73 66.59 -68.56
CA ASN A 428 -87.66 66.08 -69.43
C ASN A 428 -86.52 65.41 -68.64
N ALA A 429 -86.48 64.07 -68.69
CA ALA A 429 -85.32 63.16 -68.84
C ALA A 429 -85.60 61.80 -68.18
N PRO A 430 -85.43 60.65 -68.89
CA PRO A 430 -85.61 59.33 -68.30
C PRO A 430 -84.40 59.02 -67.40
N GLY A 431 -84.64 58.89 -66.09
CA GLY A 431 -83.68 58.34 -65.12
C GLY A 431 -83.28 59.23 -63.95
N GLY A 432 -83.66 60.51 -63.92
CA GLY A 432 -83.40 61.41 -62.79
C GLY A 432 -84.69 62.07 -62.31
N GLY A 433 -85.24 61.61 -61.19
CA GLY A 433 -86.52 62.11 -60.65
C GLY A 433 -86.60 63.64 -60.65
N GLY A 434 -87.62 64.17 -61.35
CA GLY A 434 -87.82 65.59 -61.63
C GLY A 434 -87.75 66.48 -60.39
N LYS A 435 -86.59 67.10 -60.17
CA LYS A 435 -86.34 67.96 -58.99
C LYS A 435 -85.79 69.35 -59.32
N LYS A 436 -85.57 69.75 -60.58
CA LYS A 436 -84.98 71.07 -60.92
C LYS A 436 -85.67 71.78 -62.10
N MET A 437 -85.70 73.12 -62.04
CA MET A 437 -86.40 74.01 -62.99
C MET A 437 -85.59 74.26 -64.29
N ALA A 438 -86.28 74.55 -65.41
CA ALA A 438 -85.65 74.97 -66.68
C ALA A 438 -84.94 76.35 -66.57
N ALA A 439 -85.57 77.33 -65.91
CA ALA A 439 -84.96 78.65 -65.68
C ALA A 439 -83.71 78.60 -64.79
N PHE A 440 -83.52 77.54 -64.00
CA PHE A 440 -82.30 77.33 -63.21
C PHE A 440 -81.11 76.99 -64.12
N LEU A 441 -81.32 76.17 -65.16
CA LEU A 441 -80.30 75.82 -66.16
C LEU A 441 -79.89 77.01 -67.03
N ASP A 442 -80.83 77.91 -67.35
CA ASP A 442 -80.57 79.11 -68.17
C ASP A 442 -80.09 80.34 -67.38
N SER A 443 -80.16 80.32 -66.04
CA SER A 443 -79.63 81.39 -65.21
C SER A 443 -78.09 81.36 -65.16
N ALA A 444 -77.46 82.47 -64.75
CA ALA A 444 -76.02 82.53 -64.50
C ALA A 444 -75.52 81.47 -63.47
N TYR A 445 -76.44 80.86 -62.70
CA TYR A 445 -76.18 79.82 -61.71
C TYR A 445 -76.35 78.38 -62.25
N GLY A 446 -76.89 78.21 -63.47
CA GLY A 446 -77.09 76.94 -64.15
C GLY A 446 -75.88 76.44 -64.93
N SER A 447 -74.91 77.32 -65.20
CA SER A 447 -73.65 76.97 -65.86
C SER A 447 -72.76 76.08 -64.98
N ASP A 448 -72.11 75.09 -65.60
CA ASP A 448 -71.22 74.12 -64.94
C ASP A 448 -70.00 74.73 -64.20
N ASP A 449 -69.78 76.03 -64.31
CA ASP A 449 -68.62 76.71 -63.71
C ASP A 449 -68.75 76.93 -62.19
N VAL A 450 -69.96 77.11 -61.66
CA VAL A 450 -70.18 77.10 -60.20
C VAL A 450 -69.91 75.70 -59.62
N ARG A 451 -70.16 74.64 -60.39
CA ARG A 451 -69.80 73.27 -60.02
C ARG A 451 -68.29 73.07 -59.94
N ARG A 452 -67.47 73.78 -60.73
CA ARG A 452 -65.99 73.70 -60.61
C ARG A 452 -65.49 74.24 -59.27
N GLY A 453 -66.02 75.36 -58.80
CA GLY A 453 -65.65 75.95 -57.50
C GLY A 453 -66.08 75.09 -56.29
N GLY A 454 -67.28 74.52 -56.36
CA GLY A 454 -67.78 73.55 -55.37
C GLY A 454 -67.00 72.23 -55.38
N ARG A 455 -66.66 71.70 -56.57
CA ARG A 455 -65.83 70.48 -56.73
C ARG A 455 -64.42 70.68 -56.19
N GLN A 456 -63.75 71.79 -56.49
CA GLN A 456 -62.42 72.08 -55.94
C GLN A 456 -62.41 72.16 -54.40
N LEU A 457 -63.48 72.71 -53.79
CA LEU A 457 -63.65 72.71 -52.33
C LEU A 457 -63.89 71.29 -51.78
N LEU A 458 -64.70 70.48 -52.47
CA LEU A 458 -64.96 69.09 -52.11
C LEU A 458 -63.69 68.23 -52.22
N ASP A 459 -62.94 68.36 -53.31
CA ASP A 459 -61.68 67.65 -53.56
C ASP A 459 -60.66 68.00 -52.47
N GLY A 460 -60.52 69.28 -52.11
CA GLY A 460 -59.63 69.70 -51.04
C GLY A 460 -60.04 69.21 -49.64
N ILE A 461 -61.33 69.05 -49.36
CA ILE A 461 -61.83 68.46 -48.10
C ILE A 461 -61.62 66.93 -48.12
N ALA A 462 -61.89 66.28 -49.25
CA ALA A 462 -61.73 64.84 -49.44
C ALA A 462 -60.26 64.41 -49.33
N GLU A 463 -59.34 65.16 -49.94
CA GLU A 463 -57.90 64.93 -49.80
C GLU A 463 -57.43 65.07 -48.35
N TYR A 464 -57.91 66.10 -47.63
CA TYR A 464 -57.59 66.31 -46.23
C TYR A 464 -58.11 65.16 -45.35
N ASP A 465 -59.35 64.71 -45.55
CA ASP A 465 -59.95 63.62 -44.78
C ASP A 465 -59.33 62.25 -45.11
N ALA A 466 -58.98 62.00 -46.37
CA ALA A 466 -58.24 60.81 -46.80
C ALA A 466 -56.82 60.78 -46.21
N ARG A 467 -56.15 61.93 -46.07
CA ARG A 467 -54.85 62.04 -45.38
C ARG A 467 -54.99 61.70 -43.89
N ILE A 468 -56.00 62.23 -43.21
CA ILE A 468 -56.25 61.96 -41.80
C ILE A 468 -56.64 60.49 -41.56
N GLN A 469 -57.39 59.87 -42.47
CA GLN A 469 -57.72 58.45 -42.35
C GLN A 469 -56.51 57.55 -42.53
N ARG A 470 -55.67 57.80 -43.54
CA ARG A 470 -54.39 57.08 -43.72
C ARG A 470 -53.52 57.16 -42.47
N GLU A 471 -53.38 58.34 -41.86
CA GLU A 471 -52.62 58.50 -40.61
C GLU A 471 -53.22 57.73 -39.42
N LYS A 472 -54.55 57.57 -39.37
CA LYS A 472 -55.23 56.78 -38.32
C LYS A 472 -55.05 55.29 -38.57
N GLU A 473 -55.21 54.84 -39.80
CA GLU A 473 -55.01 53.45 -40.23
C GLU A 473 -53.58 52.99 -40.00
N GLU A 474 -52.57 53.80 -40.33
CA GLU A 474 -51.16 53.51 -40.03
C GLU A 474 -50.90 53.36 -38.52
N LYS A 475 -51.49 54.23 -37.70
CA LYS A 475 -51.37 54.14 -36.23
C LYS A 475 -52.06 52.89 -35.69
N GLN A 476 -53.20 52.50 -36.27
CA GLN A 476 -53.95 51.31 -35.91
C GLN A 476 -53.17 50.04 -36.31
N ALA A 477 -52.71 49.96 -37.56
CA ALA A 477 -51.89 48.86 -38.09
C ALA A 477 -50.61 48.65 -37.27
N ARG A 478 -50.00 49.74 -36.81
CA ARG A 478 -48.82 49.66 -35.93
C ARG A 478 -49.15 49.10 -34.54
N LYS A 479 -50.32 49.42 -33.98
CA LYS A 479 -50.79 48.82 -32.71
C LYS A 479 -51.13 47.35 -32.89
N ASP A 480 -51.75 46.99 -34.00
CA ASP A 480 -52.14 45.61 -34.28
C ASP A 480 -50.92 44.73 -34.60
N TRP A 481 -49.92 45.27 -35.29
CA TRP A 481 -48.61 44.62 -35.45
C TRP A 481 -47.93 44.34 -34.11
N LEU A 482 -47.95 45.30 -33.17
CA LEU A 482 -47.40 45.12 -31.82
C LEU A 482 -48.14 44.02 -31.05
N ARG A 483 -49.47 44.00 -31.10
CA ARG A 483 -50.27 42.94 -30.46
C ARG A 483 -49.95 41.57 -31.05
N LYS A 484 -49.83 41.48 -32.37
CA LYS A 484 -49.51 40.23 -33.06
C LYS A 484 -48.09 39.74 -32.74
N ALA A 485 -47.11 40.63 -32.71
CA ALA A 485 -45.74 40.28 -32.33
C ALA A 485 -45.63 39.74 -30.90
N VAL A 486 -46.41 40.30 -29.97
CA VAL A 486 -46.48 39.82 -28.57
C VAL A 486 -47.23 38.48 -28.48
N ALA A 487 -48.28 38.28 -29.27
CA ALA A 487 -49.01 37.01 -29.33
C ALA A 487 -48.17 35.87 -29.96
N ASP A 488 -47.42 36.15 -31.03
CA ASP A 488 -46.51 35.21 -31.69
C ASP A 488 -45.34 34.80 -30.75
N GLU A 489 -44.90 35.68 -29.84
CA GLU A 489 -43.94 35.35 -28.77
C GLU A 489 -44.57 34.50 -27.65
N ALA A 490 -45.87 34.64 -27.38
CA ALA A 490 -46.58 33.88 -26.35
C ALA A 490 -47.00 32.47 -26.80
N GLU A 491 -47.37 32.26 -28.07
CA GLU A 491 -47.68 30.94 -28.63
C GLU A 491 -46.43 30.06 -28.85
N ARG A 492 -45.24 30.66 -28.98
CA ARG A 492 -43.95 29.96 -28.98
C ARG A 492 -43.51 29.52 -27.56
N GLY A 493 -44.38 28.81 -26.85
CA GLY A 493 -44.02 28.12 -25.61
C GLY A 493 -42.85 27.12 -25.81
N PRO A 494 -42.08 26.78 -24.76
CA PRO A 494 -40.87 25.96 -24.90
C PRO A 494 -41.21 24.51 -25.29
N LYS A 495 -40.64 24.03 -26.40
CA LYS A 495 -40.79 22.65 -26.89
C LYS A 495 -40.08 21.65 -25.96
N PHE A 496 -40.81 20.66 -25.45
CA PHE A 496 -40.25 19.47 -24.81
C PHE A 496 -40.06 18.40 -25.89
N LEU A 497 -38.88 17.81 -25.98
CA LEU A 497 -38.53 16.76 -26.95
C LEU A 497 -38.38 15.43 -26.22
N ARG A 498 -38.71 14.33 -26.89
CA ARG A 498 -38.59 12.98 -26.34
C ARG A 498 -37.14 12.50 -26.44
N GLY A 499 -36.62 11.93 -25.37
CA GLY A 499 -35.26 11.43 -25.30
C GLY A 499 -35.06 10.34 -24.25
N LYS A 500 -33.90 9.70 -24.29
CA LYS A 500 -33.46 8.70 -23.31
C LYS A 500 -32.34 9.27 -22.47
N ILE A 501 -32.37 9.00 -21.17
CA ILE A 501 -31.32 9.44 -20.26
C ILE A 501 -30.06 8.60 -20.52
N ALA A 502 -29.02 9.24 -21.04
CA ALA A 502 -27.74 8.63 -21.38
C ALA A 502 -26.84 8.48 -20.14
N LYS A 503 -26.90 9.43 -19.20
CA LYS A 503 -26.04 9.44 -18.02
C LYS A 503 -26.63 10.23 -16.85
N ASP A 504 -26.46 9.73 -15.63
CA ASP A 504 -26.66 10.48 -14.38
C ASP A 504 -25.32 11.10 -13.94
N ASN A 505 -25.30 12.42 -13.76
CA ASN A 505 -24.10 13.15 -13.33
C ASN A 505 -23.95 13.20 -11.79
N TYR A 506 -24.85 12.55 -11.04
CA TYR A 506 -24.89 12.47 -9.58
C TYR A 506 -25.05 13.80 -8.83
N ASN A 507 -25.13 14.92 -9.54
CA ASN A 507 -25.29 16.29 -9.04
C ASN A 507 -26.73 16.84 -9.21
N GLY A 508 -27.69 15.97 -9.59
CA GLY A 508 -29.07 16.38 -9.89
C GLY A 508 -29.30 16.81 -11.34
N THR A 509 -28.31 16.65 -12.23
CA THR A 509 -28.48 16.85 -13.67
C THR A 509 -28.26 15.55 -14.44
N TYR A 510 -28.90 15.43 -15.60
CA TYR A 510 -28.85 14.24 -16.45
C TYR A 510 -28.44 14.62 -17.88
N ASP A 511 -27.72 13.74 -18.54
CA ASP A 511 -27.44 13.86 -19.98
C ASP A 511 -28.53 13.12 -20.75
N ILE A 512 -29.15 13.77 -21.74
CA ILE A 512 -30.29 13.23 -22.51
C ILE A 512 -29.89 13.13 -23.98
N ASP A 513 -30.07 11.94 -24.54
CA ASP A 513 -30.00 11.67 -25.97
C ASP A 513 -31.42 11.73 -26.55
N PHE A 514 -31.73 12.75 -27.35
CA PHE A 514 -33.05 12.93 -27.97
C PHE A 514 -33.23 12.02 -29.18
N GLU A 515 -34.48 11.70 -29.52
CA GLU A 515 -34.81 10.86 -30.69
C GLU A 515 -34.36 11.51 -32.02
N ASP A 516 -34.24 12.84 -32.05
CA ASP A 516 -33.74 13.61 -33.21
C ASP A 516 -32.21 13.50 -33.41
N GLY A 517 -31.52 12.66 -32.63
CA GLY A 517 -30.06 12.45 -32.71
C GLY A 517 -29.22 13.54 -32.05
N THR A 518 -29.85 14.55 -31.45
CA THR A 518 -29.18 15.60 -30.67
C THR A 518 -28.94 15.14 -29.23
N LYS A 519 -27.86 15.64 -28.62
CA LYS A 519 -27.48 15.31 -27.24
C LYS A 519 -27.36 16.58 -26.43
N GLU A 520 -27.95 16.60 -25.24
CA GLU A 520 -27.82 17.72 -24.30
C GLU A 520 -27.28 17.22 -22.97
N ALA A 521 -26.22 17.87 -22.51
CA ALA A 521 -25.54 17.53 -21.27
C ALA A 521 -25.99 18.43 -20.12
N SER A 522 -26.05 17.90 -18.91
CA SER A 522 -26.38 18.62 -17.68
C SER A 522 -27.79 19.25 -17.67
N VAL A 523 -28.81 18.50 -18.10
CA VAL A 523 -30.22 18.90 -18.01
C VAL A 523 -30.73 18.73 -16.58
N ASP A 524 -31.24 19.81 -15.99
CA ASP A 524 -31.78 19.84 -14.63
C ASP A 524 -33.08 19.02 -14.51
N VAL A 525 -33.33 18.38 -13.36
CA VAL A 525 -34.51 17.52 -13.12
C VAL A 525 -35.82 18.25 -13.40
N LEU A 526 -35.88 19.54 -13.10
CA LEU A 526 -37.07 20.39 -13.32
C LEU A 526 -37.40 20.59 -14.81
N LYS A 527 -36.43 20.33 -15.70
CA LYS A 527 -36.59 20.40 -17.15
C LYS A 527 -36.94 19.04 -17.78
N ILE A 528 -37.17 18.01 -16.97
CA ILE A 528 -37.49 16.65 -17.41
C ILE A 528 -38.90 16.27 -16.94
N LYS A 529 -39.74 15.82 -17.87
CA LYS A 529 -41.09 15.32 -17.62
C LYS A 529 -41.21 13.85 -18.03
N GLN A 530 -42.22 13.17 -17.50
CA GLN A 530 -42.57 11.81 -17.90
C GLN A 530 -43.10 11.79 -19.34
N ALA A 531 -42.63 10.85 -20.16
CA ALA A 531 -43.21 10.57 -21.46
C ALA A 531 -44.46 9.68 -21.30
N GLU A 532 -45.52 9.97 -22.05
CA GLU A 532 -46.77 9.21 -22.01
C GLU A 532 -46.52 7.73 -22.37
N GLY A 533 -47.11 6.80 -21.62
CA GLY A 533 -46.98 5.35 -21.83
C GLY A 533 -45.76 4.66 -21.17
N PHE A 534 -44.88 5.38 -20.47
CA PHE A 534 -43.73 4.80 -19.77
C PHE A 534 -43.86 4.90 -18.24
N PRO A 535 -43.42 3.88 -17.47
CA PRO A 535 -43.60 3.86 -16.01
C PRO A 535 -42.83 5.01 -15.33
N LYS A 536 -43.50 5.68 -14.39
CA LYS A 536 -42.92 6.76 -13.57
C LYS A 536 -41.80 6.19 -12.68
N PRO A 537 -40.71 6.94 -12.39
CA PRO A 537 -39.80 6.55 -11.32
C PRO A 537 -40.58 6.40 -10.01
N SER A 538 -40.35 5.31 -9.27
CA SER A 538 -41.01 5.07 -7.97
C SER A 538 -40.76 6.25 -7.02
N LEU A 539 -41.78 6.60 -6.21
CA LEU A 539 -41.74 7.74 -5.28
C LEU A 539 -40.41 7.77 -4.50
N GLY A 540 -39.60 8.80 -4.75
CA GLY A 540 -38.35 9.06 -4.02
C GLY A 540 -37.03 8.67 -4.70
N HIS A 541 -37.04 8.18 -5.95
CA HIS A 541 -35.79 7.84 -6.65
C HIS A 541 -35.53 8.58 -7.96
N LYS A 542 -34.24 8.93 -8.12
CA LYS A 542 -33.59 9.57 -9.26
C LYS A 542 -33.94 8.86 -10.58
N TRP A 543 -33.92 9.59 -11.69
CA TRP A 543 -34.12 9.00 -13.00
C TRP A 543 -32.97 8.02 -13.31
N LYS A 544 -33.30 6.82 -13.79
CA LYS A 544 -32.29 5.82 -14.14
C LYS A 544 -31.84 5.98 -15.58
N VAL A 545 -30.55 5.70 -15.82
CA VAL A 545 -29.98 5.63 -17.17
C VAL A 545 -30.78 4.62 -18.00
N GLY A 546 -31.18 5.03 -19.21
CA GLY A 546 -32.00 4.24 -20.13
C GLY A 546 -33.51 4.52 -20.06
N MET A 547 -34.00 5.29 -19.08
CA MET A 547 -35.42 5.68 -19.04
C MET A 547 -35.77 6.70 -20.12
N VAL A 548 -36.98 6.57 -20.67
CA VAL A 548 -37.54 7.51 -21.66
C VAL A 548 -38.21 8.67 -20.93
N CYS A 549 -37.86 9.90 -21.32
CA CYS A 549 -38.36 11.13 -20.74
C CYS A 549 -38.62 12.21 -21.80
N LEU A 550 -39.39 13.24 -21.42
CA LEU A 550 -39.55 14.47 -22.18
C LEU A 550 -38.63 15.55 -21.58
N GLY A 551 -37.53 15.85 -22.27
CA GLY A 551 -36.57 16.89 -21.87
C GLY A 551 -36.86 18.23 -22.54
N ARG A 552 -36.81 19.33 -21.78
CA ARG A 552 -36.88 20.69 -22.37
C ARG A 552 -35.53 21.01 -23.01
N TYR A 553 -35.51 21.03 -24.35
CA TYR A 553 -34.32 21.35 -25.11
C TYR A 553 -33.95 22.83 -24.92
N SER A 554 -32.82 23.09 -24.25
CA SER A 554 -32.40 24.46 -23.93
C SER A 554 -31.43 24.96 -24.99
N HIS A 555 -31.93 25.55 -26.08
CA HIS A 555 -31.07 26.40 -26.91
C HIS A 555 -30.38 27.43 -25.99
N LYS A 556 -29.04 27.41 -25.96
CA LYS A 556 -28.20 28.13 -24.98
C LYS A 556 -28.70 29.57 -24.66
N ARG A 557 -28.88 29.83 -23.35
CA ARG A 557 -29.07 31.11 -22.62
C ARG A 557 -30.51 31.58 -22.35
N ASP A 558 -31.15 30.93 -21.38
CA ASP A 558 -32.05 31.64 -20.46
C ASP A 558 -31.22 32.05 -19.23
N LEU A 559 -30.67 33.27 -19.26
CA LEU A 559 -30.21 33.99 -18.08
C LEU A 559 -31.12 35.22 -17.94
N CYS A 560 -32.04 35.12 -16.98
CA CYS A 560 -32.57 36.15 -16.07
C CYS A 560 -32.81 37.59 -16.59
N GLY A 561 -34.06 38.05 -16.40
CA GLY A 561 -34.39 39.41 -15.96
C GLY A 561 -34.37 40.50 -17.02
N HIS A 562 -35.50 40.72 -17.68
CA HIS A 562 -35.76 41.95 -18.42
C HIS A 562 -36.29 43.03 -17.47
N ASP A 563 -35.40 43.89 -16.97
CA ASP A 563 -35.81 45.23 -16.54
C ASP A 563 -35.99 46.09 -17.78
N VAL A 564 -37.22 46.58 -17.92
CA VAL A 564 -37.67 47.53 -18.93
C VAL A 564 -37.01 48.89 -18.64
N ASN A 565 -36.29 49.46 -19.61
CA ASN A 565 -35.95 50.88 -19.56
C ASN A 565 -37.06 51.68 -20.26
N ASP A 566 -37.48 52.80 -19.66
CA ASP A 566 -38.55 53.74 -20.09
C ASP A 566 -38.33 54.45 -21.45
N ALA A 567 -37.46 53.92 -22.33
CA ALA A 567 -37.08 54.57 -23.58
C ALA A 567 -37.56 53.86 -24.86
N GLY A 568 -38.41 52.81 -24.78
CA GLY A 568 -39.17 52.27 -25.93
C GLY A 568 -38.37 52.06 -27.23
N ALA A 569 -37.10 51.64 -27.14
CA ALA A 569 -36.24 51.51 -28.31
C ALA A 569 -36.13 50.03 -28.74
N TYR A 570 -36.95 49.64 -29.72
CA TYR A 570 -36.85 48.35 -30.39
C TYR A 570 -35.65 48.32 -31.35
N LYS A 571 -34.98 47.15 -31.40
CA LYS A 571 -33.81 46.87 -32.24
C LYS A 571 -34.28 46.50 -33.65
N ARG A 572 -34.04 47.39 -34.62
CA ARG A 572 -34.24 47.15 -36.06
C ARG A 572 -33.21 46.10 -36.52
N TYR A 573 -33.64 44.99 -37.11
CA TYR A 573 -32.75 44.07 -37.81
C TYR A 573 -32.58 44.56 -39.25
N TYR A 574 -31.33 44.75 -39.68
CA TYR A 574 -30.99 45.15 -41.05
C TYR A 574 -30.89 43.91 -41.94
N HIS A 575 -31.48 43.99 -43.15
CA HIS A 575 -31.14 43.08 -44.25
C HIS A 575 -29.73 43.39 -44.78
N ARG A 576 -29.14 42.40 -45.47
CA ARG A 576 -27.74 42.31 -45.90
C ARG A 576 -27.21 43.54 -46.67
N ASP A 577 -28.10 44.34 -47.25
CA ASP A 577 -27.76 45.43 -48.16
C ASP A 577 -27.46 46.76 -47.45
N GLU A 578 -27.61 46.83 -46.12
CA GLU A 578 -27.34 48.03 -45.31
C GLU A 578 -26.18 47.84 -44.29
N MET A 579 -25.14 47.08 -44.66
CA MET A 579 -23.90 47.01 -43.86
C MET A 579 -23.15 48.35 -43.92
N SER A 580 -23.07 49.09 -42.81
CA SER A 580 -22.40 50.39 -42.77
C SER A 580 -20.92 50.30 -43.17
N ALA A 581 -20.42 51.30 -43.90
CA ALA A 581 -19.04 51.40 -44.40
C ALA A 581 -17.95 51.18 -43.33
N ASN A 582 -18.22 51.47 -42.04
CA ASN A 582 -17.30 51.21 -40.94
C ASN A 582 -17.03 49.71 -40.69
N SER A 583 -18.01 48.86 -40.97
CA SER A 583 -17.90 47.40 -40.84
C SER A 583 -17.03 46.81 -41.95
N GLN A 584 -17.15 47.37 -43.17
CA GLN A 584 -16.33 47.02 -44.32
C GLN A 584 -14.87 47.46 -44.13
N GLN A 585 -14.64 48.70 -43.67
CA GLN A 585 -13.30 49.22 -43.36
C GLN A 585 -12.55 48.43 -42.28
N LEU A 586 -13.25 47.84 -41.31
CA LEU A 586 -12.64 47.01 -40.26
C LEU A 586 -12.15 45.67 -40.83
N ILE A 587 -12.88 45.10 -41.79
CA ILE A 587 -12.55 43.85 -42.46
C ILE A 587 -11.40 44.08 -43.45
N ASP A 588 -11.40 45.20 -44.17
CA ASP A 588 -10.30 45.59 -45.06
C ASP A 588 -9.01 45.81 -44.28
N LYS A 589 -9.05 46.44 -43.09
CA LYS A 589 -7.88 46.60 -42.21
C LYS A 589 -7.33 45.29 -41.65
N LEU A 590 -8.15 44.23 -41.57
CA LEU A 590 -7.72 42.91 -41.12
C LEU A 590 -7.19 42.03 -42.26
N THR A 591 -7.44 42.42 -43.51
CA THR A 591 -7.12 41.64 -44.71
C THR A 591 -6.12 42.33 -45.65
N THR A 592 -5.85 43.64 -45.49
CA THR A 592 -4.82 44.34 -46.27
C THR A 592 -3.42 44.19 -45.66
N PHE A 593 -2.54 43.62 -46.47
CA PHE A 593 -1.17 43.19 -46.20
C PHE A 593 -0.18 44.33 -45.84
N GLN A 594 -0.22 44.88 -44.62
CA GLN A 594 0.86 45.76 -44.13
C GLN A 594 1.32 45.55 -42.68
N VAL A 595 0.94 44.43 -42.03
CA VAL A 595 1.59 43.99 -40.80
C VAL A 595 2.22 42.62 -41.07
N LYS A 596 3.54 42.53 -40.95
CA LYS A 596 4.30 41.28 -41.08
C LYS A 596 3.63 40.17 -40.26
N PRO A 597 3.39 38.97 -40.81
CA PRO A 597 2.59 37.94 -40.14
C PRO A 597 3.40 37.28 -39.04
N SER A 598 3.28 37.78 -37.81
CA SER A 598 3.76 37.06 -36.62
C SER A 598 2.69 36.16 -36.02
N HIS A 599 1.48 36.12 -36.59
CA HIS A 599 0.37 35.32 -36.09
C HIS A 599 -0.29 34.51 -37.21
N ASP A 600 -0.31 33.20 -36.98
CA ASP A 600 -1.00 32.17 -37.75
C ASP A 600 -2.46 32.57 -38.00
N SER A 601 -2.86 32.70 -39.27
CA SER A 601 -4.23 33.10 -39.71
C SER A 601 -5.31 32.22 -39.06
N ARG A 602 -4.97 30.97 -38.77
CA ARG A 602 -5.78 29.99 -38.04
C ARG A 602 -6.11 30.43 -36.61
N SER A 603 -5.15 31.06 -35.92
CA SER A 603 -5.32 31.54 -34.54
C SER A 603 -6.23 32.77 -34.48
N LEU A 604 -6.14 33.65 -35.47
CA LEU A 604 -7.00 34.84 -35.60
C LEU A 604 -8.45 34.45 -35.95
N LEU A 605 -8.65 33.50 -36.88
CA LEU A 605 -9.99 32.97 -37.17
C LEU A 605 -10.58 32.22 -35.98
N LYS A 606 -9.78 31.43 -35.25
CA LYS A 606 -10.23 30.74 -34.04
C LYS A 606 -10.68 31.72 -32.96
N ASN A 607 -9.93 32.80 -32.76
CA ASN A 607 -10.30 33.87 -31.83
C ASN A 607 -11.52 34.67 -32.31
N HIS A 608 -11.67 34.88 -33.62
CA HIS A 608 -12.86 35.50 -34.21
C HIS A 608 -14.10 34.63 -34.01
N ASN A 609 -14.04 33.35 -34.38
CA ASN A 609 -15.14 32.39 -34.23
C ASN A 609 -15.53 32.22 -32.76
N GLN A 610 -14.55 32.12 -31.84
CA GLN A 610 -14.82 32.11 -30.40
C GLN A 610 -15.43 33.42 -29.90
N ARG A 611 -15.06 34.57 -30.49
CA ARG A 611 -15.62 35.88 -30.14
C ARG A 611 -17.04 36.05 -30.69
N MET A 612 -17.35 35.48 -31.86
CA MET A 612 -18.69 35.45 -32.45
C MET A 612 -19.60 34.45 -31.74
N GLU A 613 -19.12 33.25 -31.38
CA GLU A 613 -19.80 32.29 -30.49
C GLU A 613 -20.14 32.92 -29.13
N LYS A 614 -19.19 33.64 -28.52
CA LYS A 614 -19.43 34.34 -27.26
C LYS A 614 -20.49 35.44 -27.41
N ARG A 615 -20.51 36.15 -28.54
CA ARG A 615 -21.45 37.25 -28.82
C ARG A 615 -22.80 36.83 -29.40
N GLY A 616 -22.98 35.56 -29.78
CA GLY A 616 -24.25 35.00 -30.25
C GLY A 616 -24.79 35.63 -31.54
N ARG A 617 -23.93 36.23 -32.36
CA ARG A 617 -24.26 36.77 -33.69
C ARG A 617 -23.09 36.53 -34.62
N GLY A 618 -23.33 35.86 -35.75
CA GLY A 618 -22.37 35.77 -36.86
C GLY A 618 -22.20 34.35 -37.41
N ILE A 619 -22.04 34.29 -38.73
CA ILE A 619 -21.73 33.10 -39.53
C ILE A 619 -20.35 32.57 -39.10
N SER A 620 -20.24 31.25 -38.90
CA SER A 620 -18.98 30.55 -38.64
C SER A 620 -18.20 30.42 -39.95
N PHE A 621 -16.92 30.77 -39.95
CA PHE A 621 -16.04 30.57 -41.10
C PHE A 621 -15.20 29.30 -40.91
N ASP A 622 -15.21 28.42 -41.91
CA ASP A 622 -14.41 27.20 -41.92
C ASP A 622 -12.93 27.50 -42.19
N PHE A 623 -12.06 26.63 -41.70
CA PHE A 623 -10.61 26.79 -41.87
C PHE A 623 -10.22 26.41 -43.30
N PRO A 624 -9.46 27.26 -44.02
CA PRO A 624 -8.91 26.87 -45.32
C PRO A 624 -7.99 25.65 -45.15
N SER A 625 -8.02 24.74 -46.12
CA SER A 625 -7.26 23.49 -46.11
C SER A 625 -5.74 23.70 -46.18
N THR A 626 -5.30 24.86 -46.67
CA THR A 626 -3.90 25.28 -46.74
C THR A 626 -3.61 26.50 -45.87
N LEU A 627 -2.39 26.61 -45.36
CA LEU A 627 -1.92 27.71 -44.49
C LEU A 627 -2.07 29.12 -45.09
N TYR A 628 -2.25 29.21 -46.41
CA TYR A 628 -2.38 30.45 -47.18
C TYR A 628 -3.70 30.54 -47.96
N GLY A 629 -4.65 29.63 -47.72
CA GLY A 629 -5.93 29.63 -48.44
C GLY A 629 -6.81 30.81 -48.08
N ASP A 630 -7.51 31.38 -49.07
CA ASP A 630 -8.40 32.52 -48.89
C ASP A 630 -9.61 32.12 -48.01
N PRO A 631 -9.80 32.74 -46.83
CA PRO A 631 -10.90 32.41 -45.92
C PRO A 631 -12.30 32.75 -46.47
N ARG A 632 -12.40 33.38 -47.65
CA ARG A 632 -13.68 33.63 -48.35
C ARG A 632 -14.13 32.49 -49.27
N ALA A 633 -13.33 31.45 -49.49
CA ALA A 633 -13.63 30.36 -50.43
C ALA A 633 -15.06 29.76 -50.28
N ALA A 634 -15.52 29.53 -49.05
CA ALA A 634 -16.83 28.95 -48.74
C ALA A 634 -18.04 29.87 -49.03
N LEU A 635 -17.82 31.17 -49.27
CA LEU A 635 -18.89 32.10 -49.66
C LEU A 635 -19.13 32.15 -51.17
N TYR A 636 -18.21 31.62 -51.97
CA TYR A 636 -18.31 31.59 -53.43
C TYR A 636 -19.09 30.36 -53.96
N GLU A 637 -19.39 29.38 -53.12
CA GLU A 637 -20.05 28.10 -53.53
C GLU A 637 -21.52 28.25 -54.00
N GLY A 638 -22.06 29.47 -53.99
CA GLY A 638 -23.39 29.79 -54.53
C GLY A 638 -23.43 30.30 -55.98
N GLU A 639 -22.28 30.56 -56.62
CA GLU A 639 -22.22 30.95 -58.03
C GLU A 639 -21.40 29.93 -58.81
N ARG A 640 -22.07 29.12 -59.64
CA ARG A 640 -21.35 28.37 -60.67
C ARG A 640 -20.70 29.37 -61.63
N SER A 641 -19.38 29.27 -61.75
CA SER A 641 -18.63 29.71 -62.92
C SER A 641 -17.81 28.53 -63.45
N PRO A 642 -17.56 28.48 -64.76
CA PRO A 642 -17.39 27.24 -65.51
C PRO A 642 -16.07 26.52 -65.24
N ILE A 643 -16.19 25.19 -65.28
CA ILE A 643 -15.10 24.22 -65.27
C ILE A 643 -14.07 24.57 -66.37
N SER A 644 -12.80 24.67 -65.98
CA SER A 644 -11.67 24.63 -66.91
C SER A 644 -11.41 23.17 -67.32
N PRO A 645 -11.30 22.82 -68.63
CA PRO A 645 -11.29 21.44 -69.11
C PRO A 645 -10.00 20.63 -68.89
N LYS A 646 -9.18 20.92 -67.87
CA LYS A 646 -7.85 20.27 -67.72
C LYS A 646 -7.64 19.37 -66.51
N ASP A 647 -8.59 19.29 -65.58
CA ASP A 647 -8.39 18.52 -64.34
C ASP A 647 -9.34 17.32 -64.16
N SER A 648 -10.11 16.94 -65.19
CA SER A 648 -11.09 15.84 -65.12
C SER A 648 -10.54 14.44 -65.42
N GLU A 649 -9.25 14.29 -65.78
CA GLU A 649 -8.72 12.97 -66.19
C GLU A 649 -7.98 12.18 -65.09
N ALA A 650 -7.85 12.70 -63.87
CA ALA A 650 -7.00 12.05 -62.85
C ALA A 650 -7.73 11.32 -61.70
N ARG A 651 -9.07 11.20 -61.71
CA ARG A 651 -9.82 10.56 -60.59
C ARG A 651 -11.00 9.66 -60.98
N ALA A 652 -10.96 9.07 -62.16
CA ALA A 652 -11.74 7.86 -62.47
C ALA A 652 -10.82 6.64 -62.35
N GLY A 653 -11.14 5.75 -61.43
CA GLY A 653 -10.31 4.65 -60.92
C GLY A 653 -10.62 4.47 -59.44
N GLU A 654 -11.89 4.30 -59.07
CA GLU A 654 -12.55 2.98 -58.91
C GLU A 654 -11.79 2.14 -57.86
N PHE A 655 -12.23 2.11 -56.60
CA PHE A 655 -13.29 1.22 -56.11
C PHE A 655 -13.20 -0.19 -56.70
N THR A 656 -12.41 -1.04 -56.04
CA THR A 656 -12.84 -2.34 -55.54
C THR A 656 -12.43 -2.45 -54.08
#